data_AF-A0A452ZZF0-F1
#
_entry.id   AF-A0A452ZZF0-F1
#
_cell.length_a   1.000
_cell.length_b   1.000
_cell.length_c   1.000
_cell.angle_alpha   90.00
_cell.angle_beta   90.00
_cell.angle_gamma   90.00
#
_symmetry.space_group_name_H-M   'P 1'
#
loop_
_entity.id
_entity.type
_entity.pdbx_description
1 polymer ?
#
loop_
_entity_poly.entity_id
_entity_poly.type
_entity_poly.pdbx_seq_one_letter_code
_entity_poly.pdbx_strand_id
1 'polypeptide(L)'
;MPPPPTAKPHPNPPLLLLAPLRSPPAARHLAPRSRRLSSSSTTRVAVSPSPPPPASATPSDTSAALRALCVHGQLPQALWLLESSPEPPDEDAYVALFHLCEWRRAADAGMRACEHADASHPTFGLRLGNAMLSMLVRFGESWHAWGVFAKMPDRDVFSWNIMVGGYGKAGFLEEALDLYHRMLWAGVRPDVYTFPCVLRTCGGVPDLRMGREVHAHVLRFGFGVEVDVLNALVTMYAKCGDVGAARKVFDGMALTDCISWNAMIAGHFENHEHEAGLELFLNMLENEVQPNLMTITSVTVASGLLSDLEFAKEMHALAVKRGFATDVAFCNSLIQMYTSLGRMGEACTIFSRMETRDAMSWTAMISGYEKNGFPDKALEMYALMEVNNVSPDDVTVASALAACASLGRVDVGIKLHEIATSKGFIRYIVVANALLEMYAKSKHIDKAIEVFKYMPEKDVISWSSMIAGFCFNHKCFEALFCFRHMLADVKPNSVTFIAALAACAATGSLRYGKEIHAHVLRRGLASEGYVPNALLDLYVKCGQTGYAWAQFSAHGEKDVVSWNIMLAGFVAHGHGDIALSFFDEMLETGEHPDEVTFVALLCGCSRAGMVSQGWELFHRMTEEYSIVPNLKHYACMVDLLSRVGRLTEAYDFINRMPITPDAAVWGALLNGCRIHRHTELGELAAKFVLELEPNDAGYHVLLSDLYADAGKWAEVARVRKTMREKGLEQDYGCSWVEVKGDIHAFLTDDESHPQMKEISAVLHSIYERMKASGFDPVESYSLEDKEVSKDDVLCGHSERLAVAFGLINTTPGTSIFVTKNQYTCHSCHGILRMISKIVRREITVRDTKEFHHFRDGSCSCGGSG
;
A
#
# COMPACT_ATOMS: atom_id res chain seq x y z
N MET A 1 -7.70 49.28 19.76
CA MET A 1 -8.21 48.20 20.63
C MET A 1 -7.02 47.40 21.15
N PRO A 2 -7.00 47.03 22.44
CA PRO A 2 -5.82 46.50 23.13
C PRO A 2 -5.55 45.02 22.78
N PRO A 3 -4.32 44.50 22.99
CA PRO A 3 -3.99 43.09 22.79
C PRO A 3 -4.35 42.26 24.04
N PRO A 4 -4.82 41.00 23.88
CA PRO A 4 -4.84 40.01 24.97
C PRO A 4 -3.63 39.04 24.87
N PRO A 5 -3.31 38.31 25.94
CA PRO A 5 -1.95 38.27 26.48
C PRO A 5 -1.22 36.92 26.35
N THR A 6 0.10 37.01 26.49
CA THR A 6 1.07 35.93 26.67
C THR A 6 0.76 35.06 27.90
N ALA A 7 0.64 33.75 27.71
CA ALA A 7 0.63 32.75 28.79
C ALA A 7 2.00 32.06 28.90
N LYS A 8 2.53 32.03 30.12
CA LYS A 8 3.80 31.38 30.53
C LYS A 8 3.69 29.85 30.48
N PRO A 9 4.80 29.12 30.28
CA PRO A 9 4.82 27.66 30.40
C PRO A 9 4.86 27.24 31.88
N HIS A 10 4.00 26.29 32.26
CA HIS A 10 4.09 25.58 33.54
C HIS A 10 4.98 24.32 33.40
N PRO A 11 5.67 23.91 34.48
CA PRO A 11 6.74 22.92 34.45
C PRO A 11 6.21 21.47 34.42
N ASN A 12 6.90 20.61 33.68
CA ASN A 12 6.70 19.16 33.68
C ASN A 12 6.98 18.56 35.08
N PRO A 13 6.13 17.68 35.62
CA PRO A 13 6.50 16.80 36.72
C PRO A 13 7.20 15.52 36.21
N PRO A 14 7.96 14.82 37.08
CA PRO A 14 9.05 13.93 36.68
C PRO A 14 8.59 12.53 36.26
N LEU A 15 9.33 11.95 35.30
CA LEU A 15 9.28 10.56 34.88
C LEU A 15 9.69 9.63 36.04
N LEU A 16 8.76 8.78 36.48
CA LEU A 16 9.05 7.64 37.35
C LEU A 16 9.31 6.40 36.51
N LEU A 17 10.53 5.87 36.63
CA LEU A 17 10.97 4.55 36.16
C LEU A 17 10.04 3.44 36.68
N LEU A 18 9.63 2.54 35.79
CA LEU A 18 9.16 1.20 36.16
C LEU A 18 9.89 0.13 35.36
N ALA A 19 10.50 -0.78 36.11
CA ALA A 19 11.24 -1.96 35.70
C ALA A 19 10.30 -3.09 35.17
N PRO A 20 10.84 -4.20 34.62
CA PRO A 20 10.10 -5.10 33.75
C PRO A 20 9.19 -6.08 34.50
N LEU A 21 7.94 -6.22 34.04
CA LEU A 21 7.01 -7.21 34.56
C LEU A 21 7.06 -8.51 33.76
N ARG A 22 7.23 -9.59 34.51
CA ARG A 22 7.21 -11.00 34.12
C ARG A 22 5.87 -11.42 33.49
N SER A 23 5.98 -12.43 32.64
CA SER A 23 4.93 -13.28 32.04
C SER A 23 3.75 -13.63 32.97
N PRO A 24 2.50 -13.70 32.45
CA PRO A 24 1.41 -14.37 33.15
C PRO A 24 1.24 -15.84 32.70
N PRO A 25 0.82 -16.74 33.61
CA PRO A 25 0.41 -18.10 33.27
C PRO A 25 -1.10 -18.23 33.01
N ALA A 26 -1.42 -19.25 32.23
CA ALA A 26 -2.61 -20.09 32.13
C ALA A 26 -4.00 -19.59 32.62
N ALA A 27 -4.92 -19.70 31.66
CA ALA A 27 -6.38 -19.71 31.72
C ALA A 27 -7.03 -20.34 32.98
N ARG A 28 -8.13 -19.72 33.43
CA ARG A 28 -9.29 -20.41 34.04
C ARG A 28 -10.59 -19.67 33.75
N HIS A 29 -11.59 -20.46 33.34
CA HIS A 29 -13.01 -20.14 33.17
C HIS A 29 -13.61 -19.33 34.32
N LEU A 30 -14.59 -18.46 34.01
CA LEU A 30 -15.82 -18.27 34.80
C LEU A 30 -16.89 -17.45 34.03
N ALA A 31 -18.14 -17.84 34.27
CA ALA A 31 -19.41 -17.50 33.63
C ALA A 31 -19.86 -16.02 33.74
N PRO A 32 -20.85 -15.56 32.94
CA PRO A 32 -21.28 -14.17 32.93
C PRO A 32 -22.26 -13.87 34.06
N ARG A 33 -21.95 -12.81 34.83
CA ARG A 33 -22.88 -12.17 35.78
C ARG A 33 -23.54 -10.95 35.13
N SER A 34 -24.84 -10.88 35.37
CA SER A 34 -25.80 -9.80 35.11
C SER A 34 -25.27 -8.38 35.29
N ARG A 35 -25.48 -7.54 34.27
CA ARG A 35 -25.39 -6.08 34.39
C ARG A 35 -26.75 -5.50 34.75
N ARG A 36 -26.84 -4.95 35.97
CA ARG A 36 -27.78 -3.89 36.33
C ARG A 36 -27.40 -2.63 35.57
N LEU A 37 -28.36 -2.00 34.91
CA LEU A 37 -28.23 -0.64 34.37
C LEU A 37 -29.11 0.30 35.18
N SER A 38 -28.45 1.34 35.67
CA SER A 38 -29.01 2.47 36.41
C SER A 38 -29.67 3.48 35.47
N SER A 39 -30.73 4.07 36.01
CA SER A 39 -31.49 5.24 35.59
C SER A 39 -30.77 6.33 34.77
N SER A 40 -31.44 6.77 33.70
CA SER A 40 -31.52 8.20 33.37
C SER A 40 -32.92 8.52 32.83
N SER A 41 -33.35 9.74 33.11
CA SER A 41 -34.72 10.23 33.15
C SER A 41 -35.17 10.94 31.86
N THR A 42 -36.49 11.18 31.79
CA THR A 42 -37.29 12.03 30.87
C THR A 42 -37.76 11.29 29.60
N THR A 43 -39.04 11.27 29.22
CA THR A 43 -40.08 12.31 29.34
C THR A 43 -41.47 11.65 29.40
N ARG A 44 -42.33 12.13 30.32
CA ARG A 44 -43.74 11.70 30.43
C ARG A 44 -44.56 12.26 29.27
N VAL A 45 -45.22 11.39 28.52
CA VAL A 45 -46.45 11.71 27.76
C VAL A 45 -47.59 10.91 28.36
N ALA A 46 -48.67 11.61 28.71
CA ALA A 46 -49.84 11.08 29.39
C ALA A 46 -50.66 10.14 28.48
N VAL A 47 -51.03 8.97 28.99
CA VAL A 47 -52.07 8.10 28.44
C VAL A 47 -53.10 7.82 29.54
N SER A 48 -54.37 7.97 29.15
CA SER A 48 -55.62 7.82 29.90
C SER A 48 -55.81 6.46 30.61
N PRO A 49 -56.72 6.36 31.60
CA PRO A 49 -56.84 5.18 32.45
C PRO A 49 -57.47 3.98 31.73
N SER A 50 -56.96 2.80 32.10
CA SER A 50 -57.44 1.46 31.73
C SER A 50 -58.91 1.19 32.14
N PRO A 51 -59.69 0.45 31.34
CA PRO A 51 -60.91 -0.20 31.84
C PRO A 51 -60.60 -1.54 32.55
N PRO A 52 -61.51 -2.07 33.40
CA PRO A 52 -61.30 -3.28 34.20
C PRO A 52 -61.37 -4.56 33.34
N PRO A 53 -60.91 -5.72 33.85
CA PRO A 53 -60.77 -6.92 33.03
C PRO A 53 -62.14 -7.57 32.75
N PRO A 54 -62.38 -8.15 31.57
CA PRO A 54 -63.44 -9.13 31.42
C PRO A 54 -62.94 -10.51 31.86
N ALA A 55 -63.86 -11.26 32.44
CA ALA A 55 -63.73 -12.62 32.90
C ALA A 55 -63.29 -13.59 31.78
N SER A 56 -62.53 -14.61 32.18
CA SER A 56 -62.26 -15.89 31.48
C SER A 56 -62.67 -15.92 30.00
N ALA A 57 -61.81 -15.37 29.13
CA ALA A 57 -61.93 -15.51 27.70
C ALA A 57 -61.59 -16.96 27.31
N THR A 58 -62.42 -17.53 26.44
CA THR A 58 -62.14 -18.85 25.83
C THR A 58 -60.98 -18.70 24.82
N PRO A 59 -60.22 -19.76 24.49
CA PRO A 59 -59.09 -19.68 23.54
C PRO A 59 -59.45 -19.12 22.14
N SER A 60 -60.74 -19.16 21.77
CA SER A 60 -61.24 -18.52 20.55
C SER A 60 -61.33 -16.99 20.63
N ASP A 61 -61.56 -16.43 21.82
CA ASP A 61 -61.73 -14.98 22.02
C ASP A 61 -60.39 -14.25 22.04
N THR A 62 -59.35 -14.83 22.66
CA THR A 62 -57.97 -14.28 22.66
C THR A 62 -57.36 -14.29 21.27
N SER A 63 -57.53 -15.38 20.52
CA SER A 63 -57.04 -15.51 19.15
C SER A 63 -57.74 -14.53 18.18
N ALA A 64 -59.04 -14.31 18.35
CA ALA A 64 -59.79 -13.33 17.56
C ALA A 64 -59.37 -11.88 17.89
N ALA A 65 -59.17 -11.57 19.18
CA ALA A 65 -58.69 -10.25 19.63
C ALA A 65 -57.27 -9.96 19.12
N LEU A 66 -56.36 -10.94 19.17
CA LEU A 66 -55.00 -10.78 18.68
C LEU A 66 -54.97 -10.52 17.16
N ARG A 67 -55.80 -11.23 16.38
CA ARG A 67 -55.97 -10.98 14.95
C ARG A 67 -56.51 -9.58 14.66
N ALA A 68 -57.52 -9.13 15.42
CA ALA A 68 -58.07 -7.78 15.26
C ALA A 68 -57.01 -6.70 15.55
N LEU A 69 -56.21 -6.86 16.61
CA LEU A 69 -55.09 -5.96 16.91
C LEU A 69 -54.03 -5.95 15.80
N CYS A 70 -53.74 -7.10 15.21
CA CYS A 70 -52.80 -7.20 14.09
C CYS A 70 -53.31 -6.45 12.85
N VAL A 71 -54.60 -6.60 12.51
CA VAL A 71 -55.24 -5.88 11.40
C VAL A 71 -55.22 -4.37 11.62
N HIS A 72 -55.41 -3.91 12.86
CA HIS A 72 -55.33 -2.48 13.22
C HIS A 72 -53.88 -1.97 13.41
N GLY A 73 -52.86 -2.81 13.20
CA GLY A 73 -51.45 -2.43 13.30
C GLY A 73 -50.97 -2.13 14.74
N GLN A 74 -51.69 -2.61 15.75
CA GLN A 74 -51.47 -2.32 17.16
C GLN A 74 -50.46 -3.29 17.79
N LEU A 75 -49.20 -3.24 17.32
CA LEU A 75 -48.15 -4.19 17.69
C LEU A 75 -47.84 -4.26 19.21
N PRO A 76 -47.73 -3.15 19.97
CA PRO A 76 -47.45 -3.23 21.41
C PRO A 76 -48.58 -3.88 22.21
N GLN A 77 -49.84 -3.64 21.82
CA GLN A 77 -51.01 -4.21 22.47
C GLN A 77 -51.18 -5.69 22.10
N ALA A 78 -50.86 -6.07 20.85
CA ALA A 78 -50.85 -7.46 20.42
C ALA A 78 -49.80 -8.30 21.16
N LEU A 79 -48.59 -7.77 21.35
CA LEU A 79 -47.54 -8.44 22.13
C LEU A 79 -47.89 -8.56 23.62
N TRP A 80 -48.42 -7.49 24.20
CA TRP A 80 -48.85 -7.54 25.60
C TRP A 80 -49.97 -8.57 25.80
N LEU A 81 -50.92 -8.66 24.87
CA LEU A 81 -51.99 -9.67 24.90
C LEU A 81 -51.44 -11.10 24.72
N LEU A 82 -50.43 -11.28 23.86
CA LEU A 82 -49.75 -12.57 23.69
C LEU A 82 -49.10 -13.03 25.00
N GLU A 83 -48.30 -12.17 25.63
CA GLU A 83 -47.52 -12.51 26.83
C GLU A 83 -48.35 -12.59 28.11
N SER A 84 -49.53 -11.97 28.13
CA SER A 84 -50.47 -12.02 29.26
C SER A 84 -51.50 -13.15 29.14
N SER A 85 -51.57 -13.83 28.00
CA SER A 85 -52.49 -14.95 27.79
C SER A 85 -51.99 -16.22 28.48
N PRO A 86 -52.82 -16.89 29.30
CA PRO A 86 -52.45 -18.15 29.97
C PRO A 86 -52.49 -19.36 29.02
N GLU A 87 -53.23 -19.28 27.91
CA GLU A 87 -53.32 -20.31 26.87
C GLU A 87 -52.74 -19.80 25.55
N PRO A 88 -52.04 -20.65 24.78
CA PRO A 88 -51.46 -20.25 23.50
C PRO A 88 -52.56 -19.95 22.46
N PRO A 89 -52.44 -18.87 21.68
CA PRO A 89 -53.39 -18.56 20.63
C PRO A 89 -53.27 -19.53 19.45
N ASP A 90 -54.28 -19.54 18.58
CA ASP A 90 -54.29 -20.35 17.36
C ASP A 90 -53.17 -19.98 16.37
N GLU A 91 -52.81 -20.90 15.46
CA GLU A 91 -51.75 -20.67 14.48
C GLU A 91 -52.02 -19.43 13.61
N ASP A 92 -53.29 -19.15 13.29
CA ASP A 92 -53.69 -18.01 12.46
C ASP A 92 -53.41 -16.66 13.14
N ALA A 93 -53.58 -16.58 14.46
CA ALA A 93 -53.23 -15.41 15.25
C ALA A 93 -51.72 -15.17 15.31
N TYR A 94 -50.92 -16.23 15.45
CA TYR A 94 -49.46 -16.12 15.34
C TYR A 94 -49.00 -15.67 13.95
N VAL A 95 -49.56 -16.24 12.89
CA VAL A 95 -49.24 -15.85 11.49
C VAL A 95 -49.55 -14.36 11.27
N ALA A 96 -50.70 -13.88 11.73
CA ALA A 96 -51.06 -12.46 11.64
C ALA A 96 -50.06 -11.55 12.40
N LEU A 97 -49.59 -11.99 13.58
CA LEU A 97 -48.61 -11.25 14.36
C LEU A 97 -47.23 -11.22 13.68
N PHE A 98 -46.76 -12.36 13.15
CA PHE A 98 -45.47 -12.42 12.45
C PHE A 98 -45.47 -11.55 11.20
N HIS A 99 -46.55 -11.53 10.43
CA HIS A 99 -46.67 -10.60 9.29
C HIS A 99 -46.69 -9.13 9.72
N LEU A 100 -47.32 -8.80 10.86
CA LEU A 100 -47.27 -7.44 11.39
C LEU A 100 -45.85 -7.05 11.84
N CYS A 101 -45.13 -7.94 12.53
CA CYS A 101 -43.74 -7.74 12.92
C CYS A 101 -42.84 -7.55 11.69
N GLU A 102 -43.02 -8.39 10.68
CA GLU A 102 -42.31 -8.35 9.40
C GLU A 102 -42.57 -7.02 8.66
N TRP A 103 -43.83 -6.57 8.61
CA TRP A 103 -44.21 -5.31 7.97
C TRP A 103 -43.66 -4.07 8.71
N ARG A 104 -43.67 -4.08 10.05
CA ARG A 104 -43.11 -2.98 10.86
C ARG A 104 -41.59 -3.04 11.05
N ARG A 105 -40.92 -4.08 10.53
CA ARG A 105 -39.50 -4.36 10.78
C ARG A 105 -39.13 -4.38 12.27
N ALA A 106 -40.03 -4.91 13.10
CA ALA A 106 -39.87 -4.94 14.55
C ALA A 106 -39.21 -6.26 15.01
N ALA A 107 -37.87 -6.30 14.94
CA ALA A 107 -37.09 -7.51 15.23
C ALA A 107 -37.30 -8.03 16.67
N ASP A 108 -37.18 -7.17 17.67
CA ASP A 108 -37.34 -7.55 19.09
C ASP A 108 -38.75 -8.12 19.39
N ALA A 109 -39.77 -7.52 18.77
CA ALA A 109 -41.15 -7.96 18.88
C ALA A 109 -41.34 -9.35 18.24
N GLY A 110 -40.79 -9.54 17.04
CA GLY A 110 -40.82 -10.82 16.34
C GLY A 110 -40.10 -11.93 17.10
N MET A 111 -38.93 -11.63 17.70
CA MET A 111 -38.16 -12.60 18.49
C MET A 111 -38.91 -13.04 19.74
N ARG A 112 -39.52 -12.12 20.48
CA ARG A 112 -40.36 -12.45 21.66
C ARG A 112 -41.57 -13.30 21.28
N ALA A 113 -42.22 -12.98 20.16
CA ALA A 113 -43.30 -13.80 19.63
C ALA A 113 -42.83 -15.20 19.21
N CYS A 114 -41.60 -15.33 18.67
CA CYS A 114 -40.99 -16.63 18.36
C CYS A 114 -40.68 -17.44 19.62
N GLU A 115 -40.11 -16.83 20.67
CA GLU A 115 -39.86 -17.49 21.96
C GLU A 115 -41.15 -18.02 22.58
N HIS A 116 -42.23 -17.22 22.54
CA HIS A 116 -43.53 -17.66 23.02
C HIS A 116 -44.09 -18.80 22.17
N ALA A 117 -43.99 -18.73 20.85
CA ALA A 117 -44.43 -19.79 19.95
C ALA A 117 -43.65 -21.10 20.20
N ASP A 118 -42.33 -21.00 20.41
CA ASP A 118 -41.43 -22.13 20.66
C ASP A 118 -41.65 -22.80 22.03
N ALA A 119 -42.01 -22.01 23.05
CA ALA A 119 -42.42 -22.53 24.34
C ALA A 119 -43.80 -23.21 24.30
N SER A 120 -44.67 -22.77 23.39
CA SER A 120 -46.07 -23.21 23.30
C SER A 120 -46.28 -24.41 22.36
N HIS A 121 -45.41 -24.58 21.36
CA HIS A 121 -45.53 -25.62 20.33
C HIS A 121 -44.24 -26.44 20.23
N PRO A 122 -44.29 -27.78 20.44
CA PRO A 122 -43.11 -28.64 20.29
C PRO A 122 -42.69 -28.83 18.83
N THR A 123 -43.64 -28.70 17.90
CA THR A 123 -43.45 -28.76 16.44
C THR A 123 -44.33 -27.72 15.78
N PHE A 124 -43.88 -27.16 14.66
CA PHE A 124 -44.64 -26.13 13.94
C PHE A 124 -45.36 -26.70 12.72
N GLY A 125 -46.65 -26.38 12.57
CA GLY A 125 -47.37 -26.62 11.33
C GLY A 125 -46.81 -25.81 10.16
N LEU A 126 -47.14 -26.22 8.93
CA LEU A 126 -46.58 -25.64 7.71
C LEU A 126 -46.81 -24.11 7.61
N ARG A 127 -48.01 -23.63 7.96
CA ARG A 127 -48.37 -22.21 7.88
C ARG A 127 -47.63 -21.36 8.89
N LEU A 128 -47.66 -21.78 10.16
CA LEU A 128 -46.98 -21.11 11.26
C LEU A 128 -45.46 -21.09 11.03
N GLY A 129 -44.87 -22.24 10.69
CA GLY A 129 -43.45 -22.37 10.40
C GLY A 129 -43.00 -21.47 9.25
N ASN A 130 -43.74 -21.45 8.12
CA ASN A 130 -43.40 -20.60 6.98
C ASN A 130 -43.46 -19.09 7.30
N ALA A 131 -44.43 -18.64 8.12
CA ALA A 131 -44.52 -17.24 8.55
C ALA A 131 -43.34 -16.85 9.46
N MET A 132 -42.95 -17.74 10.39
CA MET A 132 -41.78 -17.54 11.24
C MET A 132 -40.48 -17.49 10.42
N LEU A 133 -40.29 -18.43 9.48
CA LEU A 133 -39.12 -18.47 8.62
C LEU A 133 -38.97 -17.21 7.77
N SER A 134 -40.04 -16.74 7.13
CA SER A 134 -40.02 -15.51 6.30
C SER A 134 -39.58 -14.30 7.13
N MET A 135 -40.14 -14.15 8.33
CA MET A 135 -39.82 -13.06 9.23
C MET A 135 -38.36 -13.15 9.72
N LEU A 136 -37.93 -14.31 10.24
CA LEU A 136 -36.58 -14.50 10.80
C LEU A 136 -35.49 -14.29 9.75
N VAL A 137 -35.66 -14.85 8.55
CA VAL A 137 -34.74 -14.65 7.43
C VAL A 137 -34.67 -13.17 7.04
N ARG A 138 -35.79 -12.44 7.04
CA ARG A 138 -35.79 -11.01 6.73
C ARG A 138 -35.08 -10.17 7.80
N PHE A 139 -35.03 -10.62 9.05
CA PHE A 139 -34.27 -9.99 10.13
C PHE A 139 -32.80 -10.41 10.18
N GLY A 140 -32.38 -11.37 9.35
CA GLY A 140 -31.00 -11.87 9.34
C GLY A 140 -30.72 -12.95 10.40
N GLU A 141 -31.75 -13.42 11.10
CA GLU A 141 -31.67 -14.40 12.20
C GLU A 141 -31.59 -15.85 11.67
N SER A 142 -30.50 -16.15 10.95
CA SER A 142 -30.33 -17.42 10.22
C SER A 142 -30.31 -18.65 11.14
N TRP A 143 -29.76 -18.51 12.35
CA TRP A 143 -29.72 -19.60 13.34
C TRP A 143 -31.10 -19.95 13.90
N HIS A 144 -31.90 -18.93 14.26
CA HIS A 144 -33.27 -19.13 14.74
C HIS A 144 -34.16 -19.68 13.63
N ALA A 145 -33.99 -19.22 12.39
CA ALA A 145 -34.67 -19.78 11.22
C ALA A 145 -34.36 -21.27 11.04
N TRP A 146 -33.09 -21.68 11.19
CA TRP A 146 -32.72 -23.11 11.19
C TRP A 146 -33.42 -23.91 12.29
N GLY A 147 -33.50 -23.36 13.50
CA GLY A 147 -34.20 -23.99 14.63
C GLY A 147 -35.67 -24.25 14.33
N VAL A 148 -36.38 -23.26 13.76
CA VAL A 148 -37.77 -23.40 13.32
C VAL A 148 -37.87 -24.44 12.20
N PHE A 149 -37.01 -24.36 11.20
CA PHE A 149 -36.99 -25.29 10.07
C PHE A 149 -36.77 -26.74 10.54
N ALA A 150 -35.94 -26.97 11.56
CA ALA A 150 -35.70 -28.30 12.13
C ALA A 150 -36.94 -28.86 12.86
N LYS A 151 -37.75 -28.00 13.50
CA LYS A 151 -38.97 -28.37 14.26
C LYS A 151 -40.23 -28.52 13.40
N MET A 152 -40.15 -28.28 12.09
CA MET A 152 -41.25 -28.52 11.14
C MET A 152 -41.25 -30.01 10.71
N PRO A 153 -42.31 -30.79 10.98
CA PRO A 153 -42.38 -32.20 10.57
C PRO A 153 -42.57 -32.31 9.05
N ASP A 154 -43.44 -31.48 8.48
CA ASP A 154 -43.69 -31.35 7.05
C ASP A 154 -43.12 -30.02 6.52
N ARG A 155 -42.46 -30.07 5.36
CA ARG A 155 -41.83 -28.90 4.72
C ARG A 155 -42.21 -28.88 3.25
N ASP A 156 -42.74 -27.77 2.78
CA ASP A 156 -43.09 -27.58 1.38
C ASP A 156 -41.96 -26.86 0.62
N VAL A 157 -42.09 -26.77 -0.70
CA VAL A 157 -41.13 -26.08 -1.57
C VAL A 157 -40.85 -24.65 -1.08
N PHE A 158 -41.88 -23.98 -0.54
CA PHE A 158 -41.75 -22.62 0.00
C PHE A 158 -40.86 -22.57 1.25
N SER A 159 -41.01 -23.50 2.21
CA SER A 159 -40.12 -23.61 3.38
C SER A 159 -38.65 -23.75 2.96
N TRP A 160 -38.37 -24.61 1.97
CA TRP A 160 -37.02 -24.83 1.45
C TRP A 160 -36.49 -23.58 0.72
N ASN A 161 -37.30 -22.94 -0.12
CA ASN A 161 -36.92 -21.73 -0.85
C ASN A 161 -36.58 -20.56 0.08
N ILE A 162 -37.32 -20.37 1.19
CA ILE A 162 -37.00 -19.35 2.20
C ILE A 162 -35.62 -19.60 2.80
N MET A 163 -35.32 -20.85 3.16
CA MET A 163 -34.04 -21.19 3.78
C MET A 163 -32.87 -21.04 2.81
N VAL A 164 -32.96 -21.63 1.61
CA VAL A 164 -31.91 -21.52 0.59
C VAL A 164 -31.67 -20.05 0.20
N GLY A 165 -32.74 -19.30 -0.07
CA GLY A 165 -32.65 -17.89 -0.41
C GLY A 165 -32.14 -17.02 0.74
N GLY A 166 -32.50 -17.36 1.98
CA GLY A 166 -32.06 -16.67 3.19
C GLY A 166 -30.58 -16.84 3.46
N TYR A 167 -30.11 -18.08 3.46
CA TYR A 167 -28.69 -18.41 3.61
C TYR A 167 -27.85 -17.77 2.50
N GLY A 168 -28.33 -17.83 1.25
CA GLY A 168 -27.67 -17.18 0.12
C GLY A 168 -27.56 -15.66 0.26
N LYS A 169 -28.57 -14.98 0.83
CA LYS A 169 -28.52 -13.53 1.10
C LYS A 169 -27.60 -13.18 2.28
N ALA A 170 -27.49 -14.07 3.25
CA ALA A 170 -26.64 -13.88 4.43
C ALA A 170 -25.16 -14.21 4.16
N GLY A 171 -24.81 -14.74 2.98
CA GLY A 171 -23.44 -15.09 2.61
C GLY A 171 -23.01 -16.51 3.01
N PHE A 172 -23.91 -17.33 3.55
CA PHE A 172 -23.68 -18.75 3.84
C PHE A 172 -23.93 -19.59 2.59
N LEU A 173 -23.08 -19.39 1.59
CA LEU A 173 -23.33 -19.84 0.22
C LEU A 173 -23.17 -21.36 0.06
N GLU A 174 -22.19 -21.97 0.73
CA GLU A 174 -21.99 -23.42 0.72
C GLU A 174 -23.15 -24.14 1.43
N GLU A 175 -23.56 -23.62 2.59
CA GLU A 175 -24.68 -24.18 3.36
C GLU A 175 -26.01 -24.06 2.62
N ALA A 176 -26.20 -23.01 1.82
CA ALA A 176 -27.36 -22.86 0.95
C ALA A 176 -27.38 -23.92 -0.17
N LEU A 177 -26.23 -24.27 -0.74
CA LEU A 177 -26.10 -25.33 -1.74
C LEU A 177 -26.36 -26.71 -1.13
N ASP A 178 -25.83 -26.97 0.07
CA ASP A 178 -26.11 -28.18 0.83
C ASP A 178 -27.61 -28.33 1.11
N LEU A 179 -28.28 -27.24 1.48
CA LEU A 179 -29.74 -27.20 1.67
C LEU A 179 -30.51 -27.56 0.39
N TYR A 180 -30.07 -27.05 -0.76
CA TYR A 180 -30.66 -27.40 -2.05
C TYR A 180 -30.48 -28.89 -2.38
N HIS A 181 -29.29 -29.46 -2.14
CA HIS A 181 -29.10 -30.89 -2.32
C HIS A 181 -30.00 -31.69 -1.39
N ARG A 182 -30.13 -31.30 -0.11
CA ARG A 182 -31.04 -31.96 0.85
C ARG A 182 -32.50 -31.89 0.41
N MET A 183 -32.94 -30.77 -0.17
CA MET A 183 -34.28 -30.63 -0.75
C MET A 183 -34.52 -31.68 -1.85
N LEU A 184 -33.54 -31.87 -2.75
CA LEU A 184 -33.62 -32.89 -3.80
C LEU A 184 -33.61 -34.32 -3.24
N TRP A 185 -32.77 -34.60 -2.24
CA TRP A 185 -32.72 -35.90 -1.54
C TRP A 185 -34.01 -36.23 -0.80
N ALA A 186 -34.68 -35.21 -0.26
CA ALA A 186 -36.00 -35.34 0.36
C ALA A 186 -37.14 -35.55 -0.66
N GLY A 187 -36.84 -35.58 -1.97
CA GLY A 187 -37.82 -35.78 -3.04
C GLY A 187 -38.68 -34.55 -3.33
N VAL A 188 -38.32 -33.38 -2.81
CA VAL A 188 -39.05 -32.13 -3.04
C VAL A 188 -38.65 -31.57 -4.41
N ARG A 189 -39.63 -31.41 -5.31
CA ARG A 189 -39.39 -30.90 -6.67
C ARG A 189 -39.14 -29.38 -6.63
N PRO A 190 -38.02 -28.89 -7.21
CA PRO A 190 -37.78 -27.45 -7.36
C PRO A 190 -38.86 -26.76 -8.20
N ASP A 191 -39.13 -25.49 -7.89
CA ASP A 191 -40.01 -24.61 -8.66
C ASP A 191 -39.25 -23.45 -9.33
N VAL A 192 -39.99 -22.57 -10.00
CA VAL A 192 -39.45 -21.39 -10.69
C VAL A 192 -38.74 -20.42 -9.74
N TYR A 193 -39.05 -20.45 -8.43
CA TYR A 193 -38.43 -19.60 -7.42
C TYR A 193 -37.22 -20.24 -6.75
N THR A 194 -37.09 -21.58 -6.78
CA THR A 194 -35.93 -22.30 -6.27
C THR A 194 -34.67 -21.95 -7.05
N PHE A 195 -34.73 -21.99 -8.38
CA PHE A 195 -33.53 -21.84 -9.22
C PHE A 195 -32.86 -20.46 -9.10
N PRO A 196 -33.56 -19.32 -9.11
CA PRO A 196 -32.93 -18.02 -8.86
C PRO A 196 -32.22 -17.93 -7.51
N CYS A 197 -32.71 -18.61 -6.47
CA CYS A 197 -32.05 -18.66 -5.15
C CYS A 197 -30.74 -19.45 -5.20
N VAL A 198 -30.74 -20.62 -5.84
CA VAL A 198 -29.57 -21.52 -5.95
C VAL A 198 -28.53 -20.99 -6.96
N LEU A 199 -28.97 -20.40 -8.06
CA LEU A 199 -28.07 -19.82 -9.05
C LEU A 199 -27.35 -18.58 -8.49
N ARG A 200 -28.02 -17.81 -7.62
CA ARG A 200 -27.37 -16.73 -6.87
C ARG A 200 -26.25 -17.25 -5.98
N THR A 201 -26.43 -18.40 -5.33
CA THR A 201 -25.38 -18.97 -4.46
C THR A 201 -24.21 -19.50 -5.29
N CYS A 202 -24.49 -20.13 -6.44
CA CYS A 202 -23.47 -20.53 -7.42
C CYS A 202 -22.72 -19.35 -8.06
N GLY A 203 -23.35 -18.18 -8.17
CA GLY A 203 -22.65 -16.96 -8.62
C GLY A 203 -21.89 -16.25 -7.49
N GLY A 204 -22.17 -16.57 -6.23
CA GLY A 204 -21.50 -15.99 -5.06
C GLY A 204 -20.22 -16.73 -4.68
N VAL A 205 -20.23 -18.06 -4.78
CA VAL A 205 -19.02 -18.90 -4.79
C VAL A 205 -18.79 -19.18 -6.27
N PRO A 206 -17.88 -18.48 -6.97
CA PRO A 206 -17.72 -18.58 -8.44
C PRO A 206 -17.21 -19.97 -8.88
N ASP A 207 -18.03 -20.99 -8.63
CA ASP A 207 -17.85 -22.40 -8.95
C ASP A 207 -18.71 -22.69 -10.18
N LEU A 208 -18.06 -22.53 -11.34
CA LEU A 208 -18.65 -22.77 -12.64
C LEU A 208 -19.14 -24.23 -12.80
N ARG A 209 -18.54 -25.19 -12.08
CA ARG A 209 -18.96 -26.60 -12.17
C ARG A 209 -20.33 -26.78 -11.56
N MET A 210 -20.51 -26.31 -10.32
CA MET A 210 -21.81 -26.40 -9.63
C MET A 210 -22.88 -25.61 -10.37
N GLY A 211 -22.55 -24.42 -10.89
CA GLY A 211 -23.45 -23.64 -11.73
C GLY A 211 -23.97 -24.40 -12.96
N ARG A 212 -23.09 -25.16 -13.64
CA ARG A 212 -23.47 -26.02 -14.79
C ARG A 212 -24.34 -27.21 -14.38
N GLU A 213 -24.09 -27.81 -13.21
CA GLU A 213 -24.94 -28.88 -12.67
C GLU A 213 -26.36 -28.37 -12.38
N VAL A 214 -26.49 -27.19 -11.76
CA VAL A 214 -27.79 -26.55 -11.51
C VAL A 214 -28.48 -26.13 -12.82
N HIS A 215 -27.75 -25.66 -13.83
CA HIS A 215 -28.31 -25.40 -15.15
C HIS A 215 -28.86 -26.68 -15.80
N ALA A 216 -28.17 -27.82 -15.68
CA ALA A 216 -28.71 -29.10 -16.14
C ALA A 216 -30.01 -29.48 -15.41
N HIS A 217 -30.13 -29.16 -14.11
CA HIS A 217 -31.39 -29.32 -13.38
C HIS A 217 -32.50 -28.40 -13.91
N VAL A 218 -32.21 -27.13 -14.21
CA VAL A 218 -33.20 -26.20 -14.82
C VAL A 218 -33.83 -26.83 -16.07
N LEU A 219 -32.99 -27.37 -16.97
CA LEU A 219 -33.44 -28.03 -18.19
C LEU A 219 -34.21 -29.31 -17.88
N ARG A 220 -33.69 -30.16 -16.98
CA ARG A 220 -34.32 -31.43 -16.59
C ARG A 220 -35.70 -31.26 -15.98
N PHE A 221 -35.92 -30.21 -15.18
CA PHE A 221 -37.19 -29.95 -14.52
C PHE A 221 -38.19 -29.14 -15.38
N GLY A 222 -37.76 -28.66 -16.55
CA GLY A 222 -38.61 -28.00 -17.55
C GLY A 222 -38.67 -26.47 -17.45
N PHE A 223 -37.72 -25.83 -16.77
CA PHE A 223 -37.71 -24.37 -16.54
C PHE A 223 -36.82 -23.59 -17.51
N GLY A 224 -36.41 -24.20 -18.62
CA GLY A 224 -35.51 -23.59 -19.62
C GLY A 224 -36.15 -22.49 -20.49
N VAL A 225 -37.43 -22.15 -20.28
CA VAL A 225 -38.15 -21.08 -21.00
C VAL A 225 -38.56 -19.93 -20.08
N GLU A 226 -38.37 -20.07 -18.77
CA GLU A 226 -38.80 -19.07 -17.78
C GLU A 226 -37.79 -17.93 -17.70
N VAL A 227 -38.22 -16.71 -18.03
CA VAL A 227 -37.35 -15.52 -18.14
C VAL A 227 -36.59 -15.25 -16.84
N ASP A 228 -37.24 -15.36 -15.67
CA ASP A 228 -36.61 -15.14 -14.37
C ASP A 228 -35.46 -16.13 -14.08
N VAL A 229 -35.63 -17.38 -14.52
CA VAL A 229 -34.61 -18.43 -14.35
C VAL A 229 -33.46 -18.22 -15.32
N LEU A 230 -33.77 -17.84 -16.56
CA LEU A 230 -32.77 -17.51 -17.59
C LEU A 230 -31.95 -16.27 -17.21
N ASN A 231 -32.58 -15.22 -16.66
CA ASN A 231 -31.90 -14.04 -16.13
C ASN A 231 -30.93 -14.40 -14.98
N ALA A 232 -31.34 -15.31 -14.09
CA ALA A 232 -30.48 -15.82 -13.02
C ALA A 232 -29.31 -16.67 -13.56
N LEU A 233 -29.52 -17.44 -14.63
CA LEU A 233 -28.46 -18.20 -15.31
C LEU A 233 -27.44 -17.28 -15.98
N VAL A 234 -27.88 -16.25 -16.69
CA VAL A 234 -27.00 -15.22 -17.30
C VAL A 234 -26.13 -14.59 -16.22
N THR A 235 -26.74 -14.15 -15.12
CA THR A 235 -26.02 -13.55 -13.98
C THR A 235 -25.02 -14.52 -13.35
N MET A 236 -25.41 -15.79 -13.17
CA MET A 236 -24.51 -16.82 -12.60
C MET A 236 -23.30 -17.06 -13.49
N TYR A 237 -23.50 -17.28 -14.79
CA TYR A 237 -22.40 -17.51 -15.73
C TYR A 237 -21.46 -16.30 -15.82
N ALA A 238 -22.01 -15.09 -15.86
CA ALA A 238 -21.21 -13.87 -15.84
C ALA A 238 -20.36 -13.76 -14.56
N LYS A 239 -20.93 -14.01 -13.38
CA LYS A 239 -20.19 -13.98 -12.11
C LYS A 239 -19.14 -15.08 -11.98
N CYS A 240 -19.33 -16.21 -12.65
CA CYS A 240 -18.34 -17.28 -12.74
C CYS A 240 -17.27 -17.04 -13.82
N GLY A 241 -17.31 -15.92 -14.53
CA GLY A 241 -16.35 -15.55 -15.57
C GLY A 241 -16.56 -16.19 -16.94
N ASP A 242 -17.66 -16.93 -17.16
CA ASP A 242 -17.98 -17.56 -18.45
C ASP A 242 -19.04 -16.74 -19.20
N VAL A 243 -18.66 -15.52 -19.60
CA VAL A 243 -19.53 -14.58 -20.32
C VAL A 243 -20.01 -15.17 -21.65
N GLY A 244 -19.20 -16.01 -22.30
CA GLY A 244 -19.60 -16.72 -23.51
C GLY A 244 -20.78 -17.67 -23.31
N ALA A 245 -20.82 -18.41 -22.19
CA ALA A 245 -21.98 -19.22 -21.83
C ALA A 245 -23.19 -18.34 -21.46
N ALA A 246 -22.98 -17.23 -20.74
CA ALA A 246 -24.04 -16.26 -20.43
C ALA A 246 -24.69 -15.73 -21.72
N ARG A 247 -23.86 -15.37 -22.72
CA ARG A 247 -24.31 -14.89 -24.02
C ARG A 247 -25.14 -15.93 -24.78
N LYS A 248 -24.73 -17.20 -24.77
CA LYS A 248 -25.50 -18.29 -25.39
C LYS A 248 -26.88 -18.47 -24.75
N VAL A 249 -26.98 -18.32 -23.42
CA VAL A 249 -28.27 -18.37 -22.73
C VAL A 249 -29.13 -17.19 -23.15
N PHE A 250 -28.55 -15.97 -23.17
CA PHE A 250 -29.24 -14.75 -23.57
C PHE A 250 -29.75 -14.80 -25.02
N ASP A 251 -28.91 -15.18 -25.98
CA ASP A 251 -29.30 -15.29 -27.40
C ASP A 251 -30.35 -16.39 -27.64
N GLY A 252 -30.44 -17.38 -26.75
CA GLY A 252 -31.45 -18.44 -26.78
C GLY A 252 -32.80 -18.04 -26.19
N MET A 253 -32.94 -16.85 -25.57
CA MET A 253 -34.19 -16.41 -24.95
C MET A 253 -35.19 -15.99 -26.03
N ALA A 254 -36.42 -16.55 -25.98
CA ALA A 254 -37.49 -16.18 -26.90
C ALA A 254 -38.07 -14.79 -26.62
N LEU A 255 -38.01 -14.35 -25.37
CA LEU A 255 -38.41 -13.02 -24.91
C LEU A 255 -37.30 -12.47 -24.02
N THR A 256 -36.78 -11.30 -24.36
CA THR A 256 -35.82 -10.56 -23.53
C THR A 256 -36.50 -9.33 -22.95
N ASP A 257 -36.44 -9.15 -21.64
CA ASP A 257 -36.91 -7.95 -20.97
C ASP A 257 -35.73 -7.04 -20.58
N CYS A 258 -36.02 -5.86 -20.03
CA CYS A 258 -34.98 -4.94 -19.56
C CYS A 258 -34.03 -5.61 -18.54
N ILE A 259 -34.50 -6.58 -17.76
CA ILE A 259 -33.68 -7.30 -16.77
C ILE A 259 -32.69 -8.23 -17.48
N SER A 260 -33.11 -8.93 -18.55
CA SER A 260 -32.23 -9.76 -19.38
C SER A 260 -31.09 -8.95 -19.98
N TRP A 261 -31.41 -7.80 -20.60
CA TRP A 261 -30.40 -6.91 -21.18
C TRP A 261 -29.44 -6.37 -20.12
N ASN A 262 -29.97 -5.94 -18.96
CA ASN A 262 -29.15 -5.44 -17.86
C ASN A 262 -28.22 -6.50 -17.29
N ALA A 263 -28.69 -7.73 -17.11
CA ALA A 263 -27.86 -8.83 -16.62
C ALA A 263 -26.70 -9.13 -17.57
N MET A 264 -26.95 -9.08 -18.89
CA MET A 264 -25.90 -9.31 -19.89
C MET A 264 -24.91 -8.15 -19.98
N ILE A 265 -25.41 -6.90 -20.03
CA ILE A 265 -24.57 -5.68 -20.06
C ILE A 265 -23.69 -5.60 -18.81
N ALA A 266 -24.28 -5.76 -17.62
CA ALA A 266 -23.54 -5.79 -16.37
C ALA A 266 -22.53 -6.94 -16.36
N GLY A 267 -22.90 -8.12 -16.87
CA GLY A 267 -22.01 -9.27 -16.97
C GLY A 267 -20.76 -9.01 -17.81
N HIS A 268 -20.88 -8.33 -18.96
CA HIS A 268 -19.71 -7.93 -19.75
C HIS A 268 -18.86 -6.89 -19.03
N PHE A 269 -19.47 -5.89 -18.37
CA PHE A 269 -18.73 -4.87 -17.62
C PHE A 269 -18.00 -5.43 -16.40
N GLU A 270 -18.61 -6.35 -15.65
CA GLU A 270 -18.00 -7.03 -14.50
C GLU A 270 -16.79 -7.89 -14.92
N ASN A 271 -16.74 -8.36 -16.17
CA ASN A 271 -15.65 -9.18 -16.72
C ASN A 271 -14.65 -8.39 -17.58
N HIS A 272 -14.66 -7.05 -17.50
CA HIS A 272 -13.75 -6.16 -18.24
C HIS A 272 -13.92 -6.19 -19.78
N GLU A 273 -15.03 -6.72 -20.30
CA GLU A 273 -15.36 -6.72 -21.73
C GLU A 273 -16.21 -5.48 -22.08
N HIS A 274 -15.66 -4.29 -21.82
CA HIS A 274 -16.41 -3.03 -21.86
C HIS A 274 -16.97 -2.69 -23.26
N GLU A 275 -16.23 -2.97 -24.33
CA GLU A 275 -16.68 -2.73 -25.71
C GLU A 275 -17.90 -3.57 -26.07
N ALA A 276 -17.86 -4.88 -25.81
CA ALA A 276 -18.99 -5.79 -26.07
C ALA A 276 -20.24 -5.43 -25.23
N GLY A 277 -20.04 -4.96 -23.99
CA GLY A 277 -21.12 -4.45 -23.16
C GLY A 277 -21.78 -3.17 -23.74
N LEU A 278 -20.99 -2.28 -24.35
CA LEU A 278 -21.52 -1.10 -25.04
C LEU A 278 -22.25 -1.48 -26.34
N GLU A 279 -21.72 -2.40 -27.14
CA GLU A 279 -22.41 -2.90 -28.33
C GLU A 279 -23.78 -3.49 -27.98
N LEU A 280 -23.86 -4.24 -26.88
CA LEU A 280 -25.13 -4.74 -26.35
C LEU A 280 -26.08 -3.63 -25.91
N PHE A 281 -25.57 -2.55 -25.31
CA PHE A 281 -26.38 -1.39 -24.98
C PHE A 281 -26.92 -0.68 -26.23
N LEU A 282 -26.12 -0.53 -27.29
CA LEU A 282 -26.58 0.02 -28.56
C LEU A 282 -27.65 -0.87 -29.19
N ASN A 283 -27.44 -2.19 -29.19
CA ASN A 283 -28.45 -3.16 -29.64
C ASN A 283 -29.74 -3.07 -28.82
N MET A 284 -29.68 -2.83 -27.51
CA MET A 284 -30.85 -2.62 -26.67
C MET A 284 -31.66 -1.40 -27.14
N LEU A 285 -30.97 -0.31 -27.50
CA LEU A 285 -31.59 0.90 -28.03
C LEU A 285 -32.21 0.69 -29.43
N GLU A 286 -31.52 -0.06 -30.30
CA GLU A 286 -32.02 -0.41 -31.63
C GLU A 286 -33.27 -1.30 -31.58
N ASN A 287 -33.37 -2.17 -30.59
CA ASN A 287 -34.55 -2.99 -30.32
C ASN A 287 -35.67 -2.24 -29.57
N GLU A 288 -35.58 -0.91 -29.46
CA GLU A 288 -36.52 -0.02 -28.78
C GLU A 288 -36.77 -0.34 -27.29
N VAL A 289 -35.89 -1.15 -26.67
CA VAL A 289 -35.97 -1.48 -25.25
C VAL A 289 -35.44 -0.30 -24.44
N GLN A 290 -36.30 0.26 -23.59
CA GLN A 290 -35.98 1.48 -22.84
C GLN A 290 -34.97 1.19 -21.71
N PRO A 291 -33.80 1.86 -21.69
CA PRO A 291 -32.86 1.75 -20.57
C PRO A 291 -33.49 2.29 -19.29
N ASN A 292 -33.28 1.57 -18.19
CA ASN A 292 -33.66 2.06 -16.87
C ASN A 292 -32.46 2.73 -16.18
N LEU A 293 -32.68 3.24 -14.96
CA LEU A 293 -31.65 3.89 -14.15
C LEU A 293 -30.43 2.99 -13.92
N MET A 294 -30.63 1.68 -13.71
CA MET A 294 -29.54 0.73 -13.51
C MET A 294 -28.71 0.55 -14.79
N THR A 295 -29.37 0.42 -15.95
CA THR A 295 -28.70 0.34 -17.25
C THR A 295 -27.80 1.55 -17.45
N ILE A 296 -28.37 2.75 -17.33
CA ILE A 296 -27.65 3.99 -17.63
C ILE A 296 -26.51 4.22 -16.64
N THR A 297 -26.72 3.97 -15.35
CA THR A 297 -25.68 4.04 -14.31
C THR A 297 -24.50 3.11 -14.65
N SER A 298 -24.77 1.85 -14.98
CA SER A 298 -23.71 0.87 -15.31
C SER A 298 -22.93 1.25 -16.58
N VAL A 299 -23.61 1.68 -17.63
CA VAL A 299 -23.01 2.11 -18.90
C VAL A 299 -22.20 3.40 -18.72
N THR A 300 -22.67 4.32 -17.87
CA THR A 300 -21.95 5.57 -17.56
C THR A 300 -20.61 5.27 -16.89
N VAL A 301 -20.58 4.38 -15.88
CA VAL A 301 -19.31 3.98 -15.25
C VAL A 301 -18.38 3.30 -16.26
N ALA A 302 -18.91 2.39 -17.09
CA ALA A 302 -18.12 1.71 -18.12
C ALA A 302 -17.56 2.67 -19.18
N SER A 303 -18.31 3.70 -19.57
CA SER A 303 -17.85 4.71 -20.54
C SER A 303 -16.63 5.50 -20.05
N GLY A 304 -16.52 5.73 -18.74
CA GLY A 304 -15.33 6.38 -18.16
C GLY A 304 -14.07 5.52 -18.28
N LEU A 305 -14.20 4.19 -18.29
CA LEU A 305 -13.07 3.26 -18.42
C LEU A 305 -12.54 3.17 -19.86
N LEU A 306 -13.38 3.43 -20.86
CA LEU A 306 -13.01 3.37 -22.26
C LEU A 306 -12.27 4.63 -22.76
N SER A 307 -12.12 5.64 -21.90
CA SER A 307 -11.46 6.92 -22.23
C SER A 307 -12.09 7.71 -23.38
N ASP A 308 -13.31 7.36 -23.81
CA ASP A 308 -14.06 8.09 -24.83
C ASP A 308 -14.93 9.18 -24.19
N LEU A 309 -14.43 10.41 -24.25
CA LEU A 309 -15.09 11.57 -23.68
C LEU A 309 -16.39 11.96 -24.41
N GLU A 310 -16.48 11.73 -25.71
CA GLU A 310 -17.67 12.13 -26.48
C GLU A 310 -18.83 11.18 -26.16
N PHE A 311 -18.57 9.87 -26.15
CA PHE A 311 -19.55 8.88 -25.72
C PHE A 311 -20.02 9.11 -24.28
N ALA A 312 -19.10 9.43 -23.36
CA ALA A 312 -19.43 9.79 -21.98
C ALA A 312 -20.38 11.00 -21.87
N LYS A 313 -20.19 12.03 -22.71
CA LYS A 313 -21.10 13.19 -22.78
C LYS A 313 -22.45 12.82 -23.38
N GLU A 314 -22.49 11.94 -24.38
CA GLU A 314 -23.74 11.42 -24.95
C GLU A 314 -24.55 10.67 -23.90
N MET A 315 -23.91 9.83 -23.08
CA MET A 315 -24.55 9.12 -21.97
C MET A 315 -25.09 10.08 -20.91
N HIS A 316 -24.33 11.11 -20.56
CA HIS A 316 -24.80 12.18 -19.66
C HIS A 316 -26.02 12.90 -20.26
N ALA A 317 -25.99 13.29 -21.54
CA ALA A 317 -27.10 13.95 -22.22
C ALA A 317 -28.35 13.05 -22.31
N LEU A 318 -28.16 11.76 -22.59
CA LEU A 318 -29.23 10.76 -22.63
C LEU A 318 -29.92 10.64 -21.28
N ALA A 319 -29.16 10.56 -20.19
CA ALA A 319 -29.71 10.47 -18.85
C ALA A 319 -30.49 11.73 -18.43
N VAL A 320 -29.99 12.91 -18.80
CA VAL A 320 -30.69 14.20 -18.59
C VAL A 320 -32.02 14.20 -19.35
N LYS A 321 -32.03 13.79 -20.62
CA LYS A 321 -33.25 13.70 -21.45
C LYS A 321 -34.29 12.73 -20.85
N ARG A 322 -33.84 11.71 -20.12
CA ARG A 322 -34.68 10.72 -19.44
C ARG A 322 -35.13 11.13 -18.04
N GLY A 323 -34.64 12.26 -17.53
CA GLY A 323 -35.02 12.78 -16.20
C GLY A 323 -34.27 12.15 -15.03
N PHE A 324 -33.13 11.47 -15.27
CA PHE A 324 -32.33 10.87 -14.19
C PHE A 324 -31.31 11.84 -13.55
N ALA A 325 -31.24 13.08 -14.02
CA ALA A 325 -30.23 14.06 -13.60
C ALA A 325 -30.26 14.47 -12.12
N THR A 326 -31.36 14.19 -11.41
CA THR A 326 -31.51 14.48 -9.96
C THR A 326 -31.27 13.26 -9.09
N ASP A 327 -31.10 12.07 -9.68
CA ASP A 327 -30.90 10.84 -8.93
C ASP A 327 -29.47 10.77 -8.38
N VAL A 328 -29.34 10.48 -7.07
CA VAL A 328 -28.04 10.48 -6.38
C VAL A 328 -27.12 9.36 -6.89
N ALA A 329 -27.65 8.16 -7.15
CA ALA A 329 -26.84 7.04 -7.61
C ALA A 329 -26.30 7.28 -9.03
N PHE A 330 -27.12 7.91 -9.89
CA PHE A 330 -26.68 8.33 -11.20
C PHE A 330 -25.65 9.47 -11.14
N CYS A 331 -25.87 10.50 -10.32
CA CYS A 331 -24.90 11.58 -10.11
C CYS A 331 -23.55 11.05 -9.61
N ASN A 332 -23.54 10.09 -8.68
CA ASN A 332 -22.32 9.43 -8.20
C ASN A 332 -21.58 8.71 -9.34
N SER A 333 -22.31 8.07 -10.24
CA SER A 333 -21.76 7.38 -11.41
C SER A 333 -21.19 8.36 -12.44
N LEU A 334 -21.83 9.53 -12.65
CA LEU A 334 -21.27 10.59 -13.48
C LEU A 334 -20.01 11.19 -12.86
N ILE A 335 -19.97 11.39 -11.54
CA ILE A 335 -18.76 11.84 -10.85
C ILE A 335 -17.64 10.85 -11.09
N GLN A 336 -17.87 9.54 -10.90
CA GLN A 336 -16.89 8.49 -11.16
C GLN A 336 -16.44 8.43 -12.63
N MET A 337 -17.36 8.61 -13.57
CA MET A 337 -17.04 8.67 -15.00
C MET A 337 -16.15 9.87 -15.33
N TYR A 338 -16.52 11.08 -14.89
CA TYR A 338 -15.70 12.26 -15.17
C TYR A 338 -14.36 12.23 -14.44
N THR A 339 -14.29 11.68 -13.21
CA THR A 339 -13.02 11.55 -12.47
C THR A 339 -12.08 10.53 -13.15
N SER A 340 -12.61 9.41 -13.68
CA SER A 340 -11.80 8.45 -14.44
C SER A 340 -11.26 9.01 -15.76
N LEU A 341 -11.98 9.95 -16.38
CA LEU A 341 -11.53 10.70 -17.56
C LEU A 341 -10.61 11.89 -17.24
N GLY A 342 -10.23 12.10 -15.97
CA GLY A 342 -9.43 13.24 -15.52
C GLY A 342 -10.14 14.60 -15.55
N ARG A 343 -11.45 14.60 -15.75
CA ARG A 343 -12.31 15.79 -15.88
C ARG A 343 -12.87 16.24 -14.54
N MET A 344 -11.97 16.65 -13.64
CA MET A 344 -12.34 17.06 -12.28
C MET A 344 -13.26 18.29 -12.24
N GLY A 345 -13.19 19.19 -13.23
CA GLY A 345 -14.06 20.38 -13.29
C GLY A 345 -15.54 20.02 -13.46
N GLU A 346 -15.83 19.08 -14.37
CA GLU A 346 -17.18 18.56 -14.60
C GLU A 346 -17.71 17.79 -13.39
N ALA A 347 -16.87 16.95 -12.77
CA ALA A 347 -17.22 16.21 -11.56
C ALA A 347 -17.62 17.15 -10.40
N CYS A 348 -16.84 18.21 -10.16
CA CYS A 348 -17.17 19.25 -9.17
C CYS A 348 -18.47 19.99 -9.49
N THR A 349 -18.74 20.25 -10.77
CA THR A 349 -19.97 20.90 -11.20
C THR A 349 -21.20 20.04 -10.90
N ILE A 350 -21.10 18.73 -11.11
CA ILE A 350 -22.18 17.80 -10.76
C ILE A 350 -22.35 17.76 -9.24
N PHE A 351 -21.26 17.54 -8.50
CA PHE A 351 -21.28 17.45 -7.04
C PHE A 351 -21.86 18.70 -6.36
N SER A 352 -21.53 19.89 -6.86
CA SER A 352 -22.06 21.16 -6.33
C SER A 352 -23.55 21.35 -6.61
N ARG A 353 -24.06 20.81 -7.72
CA ARG A 353 -25.49 20.91 -8.11
C ARG A 353 -26.39 19.88 -7.43
N MET A 354 -25.84 18.87 -6.77
CA MET A 354 -26.62 17.88 -6.01
C MET A 354 -27.33 18.52 -4.82
N GLU A 355 -28.64 18.27 -4.68
CA GLU A 355 -29.42 18.72 -3.53
C GLU A 355 -29.13 17.90 -2.28
N THR A 356 -28.99 16.58 -2.45
CA THR A 356 -28.65 15.63 -1.39
C THR A 356 -27.37 14.90 -1.76
N ARG A 357 -26.49 14.71 -0.77
CA ARG A 357 -25.19 14.02 -0.92
C ARG A 357 -25.11 12.94 0.12
N ASP A 358 -24.90 11.71 -0.33
CA ASP A 358 -24.67 10.56 0.53
C ASP A 358 -23.18 10.27 0.69
N ALA A 359 -22.82 9.29 1.51
CA ALA A 359 -21.42 8.90 1.71
C ALA A 359 -20.73 8.54 0.38
N MET A 360 -21.44 7.89 -0.55
CA MET A 360 -20.92 7.54 -1.88
C MET A 360 -20.56 8.79 -2.71
N SER A 361 -21.35 9.86 -2.62
CA SER A 361 -21.08 11.14 -3.29
C SER A 361 -19.73 11.72 -2.86
N TRP A 362 -19.47 11.73 -1.54
CA TRP A 362 -18.21 12.22 -0.98
C TRP A 362 -17.04 11.30 -1.33
N THR A 363 -17.25 9.98 -1.23
CA THR A 363 -16.25 8.96 -1.56
C THR A 363 -15.78 9.08 -3.01
N ALA A 364 -16.71 9.29 -3.96
CA ALA A 364 -16.41 9.45 -5.38
C ALA A 364 -15.55 10.70 -5.64
N MET A 365 -15.80 11.80 -4.92
CA MET A 365 -14.98 13.02 -5.03
C MET A 365 -13.60 12.86 -4.41
N ILE A 366 -13.51 12.26 -3.21
CA ILE A 366 -12.24 12.08 -2.48
C ILE A 366 -11.32 11.14 -3.27
N SER A 367 -11.83 9.98 -3.68
CA SER A 367 -11.09 9.03 -4.52
C SER A 367 -10.75 9.61 -5.89
N GLY A 368 -11.65 10.40 -6.48
CA GLY A 368 -11.42 11.10 -7.74
C GLY A 368 -10.26 12.09 -7.67
N TYR A 369 -10.19 12.91 -6.61
CA TYR A 369 -9.08 13.84 -6.41
C TYR A 369 -7.75 13.13 -6.16
N GLU A 370 -7.76 12.07 -5.35
CA GLU A 370 -6.56 11.29 -5.04
C GLU A 370 -5.96 10.66 -6.31
N LYS A 371 -6.77 9.95 -7.09
CA LYS A 371 -6.35 9.29 -8.35
C LYS A 371 -5.85 10.26 -9.42
N ASN A 372 -6.35 11.50 -9.42
CA ASN A 372 -5.94 12.53 -10.36
C ASN A 372 -4.76 13.40 -9.86
N GLY A 373 -4.08 12.99 -8.79
CA GLY A 373 -2.86 13.66 -8.32
C GLY A 373 -3.11 14.96 -7.54
N PHE A 374 -4.31 15.13 -6.96
CA PHE A 374 -4.67 16.25 -6.10
C PHE A 374 -4.96 15.80 -4.66
N PRO A 375 -3.98 15.24 -3.93
CA PRO A 375 -4.19 14.68 -2.59
C PRO A 375 -4.55 15.75 -1.54
N ASP A 376 -4.16 17.01 -1.76
CA ASP A 376 -4.54 18.16 -0.94
C ASP A 376 -6.06 18.38 -0.95
N LYS A 377 -6.65 18.43 -2.15
CA LYS A 377 -8.10 18.59 -2.33
C LYS A 377 -8.87 17.35 -1.85
N ALA A 378 -8.30 16.15 -1.98
CA ALA A 378 -8.89 14.94 -1.43
C ALA A 378 -9.09 15.04 0.09
N LEU A 379 -8.09 15.54 0.83
CA LEU A 379 -8.18 15.75 2.28
C LEU A 379 -9.10 16.92 2.65
N GLU A 380 -9.16 17.97 1.84
CA GLU A 380 -10.15 19.06 2.03
C GLU A 380 -11.59 18.53 1.90
N MET A 381 -11.85 17.69 0.89
CA MET A 381 -13.15 17.06 0.70
C MET A 381 -13.49 16.10 1.85
N TYR A 382 -12.51 15.36 2.38
CA TYR A 382 -12.68 14.54 3.57
C TYR A 382 -13.04 15.38 4.80
N ALA A 383 -12.33 16.49 5.04
CA ALA A 383 -12.65 17.40 6.14
C ALA A 383 -14.06 18.00 6.00
N LEU A 384 -14.47 18.33 4.78
CA LEU A 384 -15.82 18.83 4.52
C LEU A 384 -16.90 17.76 4.76
N MET A 385 -16.62 16.49 4.42
CA MET A 385 -17.48 15.36 4.75
C MET A 385 -17.71 15.22 6.25
N GLU A 386 -16.65 15.37 7.06
CA GLU A 386 -16.73 15.35 8.52
C GLU A 386 -17.57 16.51 9.06
N VAL A 387 -17.40 17.73 8.53
CA VAL A 387 -18.20 18.91 8.90
C VAL A 387 -19.68 18.72 8.58
N ASN A 388 -20.00 17.99 7.51
CA ASN A 388 -21.38 17.65 7.13
C ASN A 388 -21.95 16.46 7.95
N ASN A 389 -21.22 15.96 8.95
CA ASN A 389 -21.60 14.81 9.79
C ASN A 389 -21.89 13.53 8.98
N VAL A 390 -21.24 13.35 7.82
CA VAL A 390 -21.36 12.13 7.03
C VAL A 390 -20.27 11.16 7.46
N SER A 391 -20.68 9.95 7.85
CA SER A 391 -19.77 8.91 8.33
C SER A 391 -18.95 8.33 7.18
N PRO A 392 -17.60 8.32 7.24
CA PRO A 392 -16.78 7.73 6.19
C PRO A 392 -16.91 6.20 6.15
N ASP A 393 -16.90 5.65 4.94
CA ASP A 393 -16.80 4.22 4.68
C ASP A 393 -15.33 3.78 4.53
N ASP A 394 -15.10 2.49 4.27
CA ASP A 394 -13.78 1.90 4.11
C ASP A 394 -13.03 2.46 2.90
N VAL A 395 -13.72 2.68 1.77
CA VAL A 395 -13.13 3.27 0.55
C VAL A 395 -12.73 4.73 0.76
N THR A 396 -13.54 5.51 1.48
CA THR A 396 -13.21 6.88 1.89
C THR A 396 -11.95 6.92 2.72
N VAL A 397 -11.87 6.06 3.75
CA VAL A 397 -10.71 6.01 4.65
C VAL A 397 -9.45 5.59 3.88
N ALA A 398 -9.54 4.58 3.01
CA ALA A 398 -8.41 4.17 2.18
C ALA A 398 -7.91 5.29 1.25
N SER A 399 -8.83 6.00 0.58
CA SER A 399 -8.50 7.11 -0.32
C SER A 399 -7.88 8.29 0.43
N ALA A 400 -8.43 8.63 1.60
CA ALA A 400 -7.86 9.68 2.45
C ALA A 400 -6.47 9.30 2.99
N LEU A 401 -6.24 8.02 3.35
CA LEU A 401 -4.94 7.52 3.77
C LEU A 401 -3.90 7.59 2.64
N ALA A 402 -4.28 7.24 1.40
CA ALA A 402 -3.41 7.37 0.23
C ALA A 402 -3.03 8.84 -0.05
N ALA A 403 -3.98 9.76 0.12
CA ALA A 403 -3.70 11.19 0.06
C ALA A 403 -2.75 11.65 1.20
N CYS A 404 -2.92 11.15 2.43
CA CYS A 404 -1.97 11.39 3.52
C CYS A 404 -0.56 10.85 3.21
N ALA A 405 -0.46 9.67 2.60
CA ALA A 405 0.80 9.05 2.21
C ALA A 405 1.56 9.91 1.19
N SER A 406 0.83 10.46 0.22
CA SER A 406 1.38 11.33 -0.83
C SER A 406 1.87 12.69 -0.29
N LEU A 407 1.18 13.25 0.71
CA LEU A 407 1.54 14.52 1.33
C LEU A 407 2.47 14.39 2.55
N GLY A 408 2.75 13.17 3.01
CA GLY A 408 3.49 12.94 4.25
C GLY A 408 2.76 13.39 5.52
N ARG A 409 1.42 13.50 5.50
CA ARG A 409 0.59 14.00 6.62
C ARG A 409 0.24 12.92 7.63
N VAL A 410 1.23 12.54 8.44
CA VAL A 410 1.09 11.48 9.45
C VAL A 410 0.05 11.81 10.54
N ASP A 411 -0.16 13.09 10.85
CA ASP A 411 -1.09 13.56 11.87
C ASP A 411 -2.55 13.19 11.52
N VAL A 412 -2.94 13.39 10.26
CA VAL A 412 -4.26 13.00 9.75
C VAL A 412 -4.33 11.47 9.58
N GLY A 413 -3.26 10.84 9.10
CA GLY A 413 -3.18 9.39 8.94
C GLY A 413 -3.38 8.61 10.25
N ILE A 414 -2.85 9.10 11.38
CA ILE A 414 -3.08 8.48 12.69
C ILE A 414 -4.57 8.57 13.09
N LYS A 415 -5.23 9.71 12.88
CA LYS A 415 -6.67 9.85 13.17
C LYS A 415 -7.51 8.91 12.31
N LEU A 416 -7.17 8.78 11.03
CA LEU A 416 -7.83 7.83 10.11
C LEU A 416 -7.62 6.38 10.54
N HIS A 417 -6.44 6.03 11.07
CA HIS A 417 -6.18 4.70 11.63
C HIS A 417 -7.04 4.42 12.88
N GLU A 418 -7.22 5.39 13.76
CA GLU A 418 -8.13 5.27 14.92
C GLU A 418 -9.59 5.07 14.47
N ILE A 419 -10.04 5.81 13.45
CA ILE A 419 -11.36 5.65 12.83
C ILE A 419 -11.49 4.25 12.22
N ALA A 420 -10.50 3.78 11.46
CA ALA A 420 -10.49 2.46 10.86
C ALA A 420 -10.57 1.35 11.92
N THR A 421 -9.90 1.54 13.06
CA THR A 421 -9.93 0.60 14.19
C THR A 421 -11.29 0.58 14.87
N SER A 422 -11.83 1.76 15.20
CA SER A 422 -13.12 1.89 15.91
C SER A 422 -14.31 1.37 15.09
N LYS A 423 -14.29 1.54 13.76
CA LYS A 423 -15.31 1.01 12.83
C LYS A 423 -15.04 -0.42 12.38
N GLY A 424 -13.91 -1.02 12.77
CA GLY A 424 -13.52 -2.36 12.37
C GLY A 424 -13.12 -2.50 10.90
N PHE A 425 -12.81 -1.39 10.22
CA PHE A 425 -12.37 -1.37 8.81
C PHE A 425 -10.98 -1.95 8.60
N ILE A 426 -10.18 -2.08 9.66
CA ILE A 426 -8.83 -2.68 9.61
C ILE A 426 -8.81 -4.13 9.09
N ARG A 427 -9.97 -4.81 9.12
CA ARG A 427 -10.15 -6.15 8.54
C ARG A 427 -10.18 -6.16 7.02
N TYR A 428 -10.48 -5.02 6.40
CA TYR A 428 -10.54 -4.88 4.95
C TYR A 428 -9.13 -4.64 4.41
N ILE A 429 -8.69 -5.51 3.50
CA ILE A 429 -7.31 -5.53 2.98
C ILE A 429 -6.92 -4.21 2.32
N VAL A 430 -7.87 -3.53 1.66
CA VAL A 430 -7.65 -2.23 1.01
C VAL A 430 -7.26 -1.15 2.02
N VAL A 431 -7.96 -1.08 3.16
CA VAL A 431 -7.67 -0.10 4.22
C VAL A 431 -6.35 -0.43 4.91
N ALA A 432 -6.10 -1.71 5.18
CA ALA A 432 -4.83 -2.16 5.76
C ALA A 432 -3.65 -1.82 4.84
N ASN A 433 -3.74 -2.12 3.54
CA ASN A 433 -2.70 -1.78 2.55
C ASN A 433 -2.45 -0.26 2.47
N ALA A 434 -3.49 0.57 2.50
CA ALA A 434 -3.36 2.03 2.54
C ALA A 434 -2.66 2.53 3.83
N LEU A 435 -2.91 1.90 4.99
CA LEU A 435 -2.21 2.19 6.23
C LEU A 435 -0.72 1.83 6.16
N LEU A 436 -0.37 0.68 5.56
CA LEU A 436 1.02 0.28 5.37
C LEU A 436 1.77 1.32 4.54
N GLU A 437 1.19 1.73 3.42
CA GLU A 437 1.78 2.72 2.52
C GLU A 437 1.93 4.09 3.20
N MET A 438 0.89 4.56 3.90
CA MET A 438 0.91 5.82 4.63
C MET A 438 2.02 5.85 5.68
N TYR A 439 2.09 4.86 6.55
CA TYR A 439 3.14 4.82 7.57
C TYR A 439 4.54 4.64 6.98
N ALA A 440 4.68 3.81 5.93
CA ALA A 440 5.94 3.61 5.26
C ALA A 440 6.48 4.89 4.60
N LYS A 441 5.65 5.61 3.85
CA LYS A 441 6.03 6.88 3.20
C LYS A 441 6.27 8.01 4.21
N SER A 442 5.57 8.01 5.34
CA SER A 442 5.77 8.97 6.44
C SER A 442 6.94 8.64 7.37
N LYS A 443 7.87 7.76 6.99
CA LYS A 443 9.05 7.37 7.78
C LYS A 443 8.75 6.73 9.16
N HIS A 444 7.57 6.11 9.31
CA HIS A 444 7.13 5.43 10.53
C HIS A 444 6.94 3.91 10.29
N ILE A 445 7.98 3.26 9.77
CA ILE A 445 7.95 1.84 9.38
C ILE A 445 7.53 0.90 10.51
N ASP A 446 7.83 1.24 11.77
CA ASP A 446 7.48 0.38 12.92
C ASP A 446 5.97 0.22 13.10
N LYS A 447 5.19 1.28 12.83
CA LYS A 447 3.72 1.21 12.83
C LYS A 447 3.18 0.42 11.64
N ALA A 448 3.83 0.51 10.48
CA ALA A 448 3.47 -0.33 9.32
C ALA A 448 3.70 -1.82 9.62
N ILE A 449 4.81 -2.17 10.28
CA ILE A 449 5.10 -3.55 10.73
C ILE A 449 4.01 -4.04 11.69
N GLU A 450 3.56 -3.20 12.62
CA GLU A 450 2.48 -3.52 13.54
C GLU A 450 1.18 -3.85 12.80
N VAL A 451 0.74 -2.96 11.90
CA VAL A 451 -0.46 -3.20 11.07
C VAL A 451 -0.31 -4.49 10.28
N PHE A 452 0.82 -4.67 9.58
CA PHE A 452 1.10 -5.85 8.77
C PHE A 452 1.02 -7.15 9.58
N LYS A 453 1.57 -7.16 10.80
CA LYS A 453 1.54 -8.33 11.69
C LYS A 453 0.11 -8.77 12.03
N TYR A 454 -0.79 -7.82 12.28
CA TYR A 454 -2.18 -8.10 12.68
C TYR A 454 -3.15 -8.30 11.51
N MET A 455 -2.70 -8.16 10.26
CA MET A 455 -3.55 -8.47 9.09
C MET A 455 -3.89 -9.97 9.05
N PRO A 456 -5.20 -10.34 8.97
CA PRO A 456 -5.64 -11.74 8.93
C PRO A 456 -5.19 -12.46 7.66
N GLU A 457 -5.28 -11.76 6.52
CA GLU A 457 -4.81 -12.22 5.21
C GLU A 457 -3.89 -11.16 4.61
N LYS A 458 -2.88 -11.60 3.85
CA LYS A 458 -1.89 -10.74 3.21
C LYS A 458 -1.83 -11.09 1.74
N ASP A 459 -2.19 -10.15 0.89
CA ASP A 459 -2.13 -10.32 -0.56
C ASP A 459 -0.78 -9.84 -1.10
N VAL A 460 -0.61 -9.96 -2.43
CA VAL A 460 0.60 -9.51 -3.13
C VAL A 460 0.88 -8.02 -2.87
N ILE A 461 -0.17 -7.20 -2.72
CA ILE A 461 -0.06 -5.76 -2.47
C ILE A 461 0.47 -5.52 -1.06
N SER A 462 -0.05 -6.20 -0.03
CA SER A 462 0.43 -6.09 1.35
C SER A 462 1.93 -6.34 1.45
N TRP A 463 2.40 -7.43 0.83
CA TRP A 463 3.83 -7.77 0.81
C TRP A 463 4.66 -6.77 0.02
N SER A 464 4.18 -6.36 -1.17
CA SER A 464 4.90 -5.40 -2.02
C SER A 464 5.03 -4.03 -1.34
N SER A 465 3.98 -3.55 -0.68
CA SER A 465 3.98 -2.30 0.08
C SER A 465 4.95 -2.35 1.26
N MET A 466 5.07 -3.49 1.96
CA MET A 466 6.07 -3.64 3.02
C MET A 466 7.50 -3.68 2.48
N ILE A 467 7.76 -4.44 1.40
CA ILE A 467 9.10 -4.52 0.81
C ILE A 467 9.55 -3.14 0.30
N ALA A 468 8.69 -2.44 -0.43
CA ALA A 468 8.95 -1.06 -0.87
C ALA A 468 9.10 -0.11 0.34
N GLY A 469 8.25 -0.26 1.35
CA GLY A 469 8.29 0.53 2.57
C GLY A 469 9.60 0.39 3.34
N PHE A 470 10.14 -0.81 3.46
CA PHE A 470 11.48 -1.05 4.01
C PHE A 470 12.57 -0.36 3.18
N CYS A 471 12.49 -0.43 1.84
CA CYS A 471 13.42 0.28 0.96
C CYS A 471 13.38 1.81 1.16
N PHE A 472 12.18 2.40 1.22
CA PHE A 472 12.02 3.84 1.47
C PHE A 472 12.55 4.30 2.83
N ASN A 473 12.64 3.39 3.79
CA ASN A 473 13.15 3.64 5.14
C ASN A 473 14.62 3.21 5.30
N HIS A 474 15.33 2.95 4.18
CA HIS A 474 16.74 2.52 4.15
C HIS A 474 17.02 1.18 4.87
N LYS A 475 15.99 0.38 5.13
CA LYS A 475 16.04 -0.95 5.77
C LYS A 475 16.06 -2.06 4.72
N CYS A 476 17.03 -2.01 3.81
CA CYS A 476 17.03 -2.85 2.60
C CYS A 476 17.24 -4.36 2.89
N PHE A 477 17.95 -4.70 3.97
CA PHE A 477 18.10 -6.11 4.37
C PHE A 477 16.78 -6.72 4.85
N GLU A 478 16.00 -5.96 5.62
CA GLU A 478 14.67 -6.34 6.07
C GLU A 478 13.69 -6.48 4.89
N ALA A 479 13.85 -5.65 3.86
CA ALA A 479 13.10 -5.79 2.61
C ALA A 479 13.35 -7.16 1.93
N LEU A 480 14.61 -7.58 1.84
CA LEU A 480 14.99 -8.89 1.27
C LEU A 480 14.52 -10.05 2.13
N PHE A 481 14.57 -9.91 3.46
CA PHE A 481 14.01 -10.89 4.38
C PHE A 481 12.48 -11.03 4.21
N CYS A 482 11.78 -9.90 4.10
CA CYS A 482 10.35 -9.85 3.84
C CYS A 482 9.99 -10.52 2.50
N PHE A 483 10.76 -10.24 1.43
CA PHE A 483 10.61 -10.90 0.14
C PHE A 483 10.78 -12.42 0.23
N ARG A 484 11.80 -12.90 0.95
CA ARG A 484 12.02 -14.34 1.15
C ARG A 484 10.86 -15.01 1.88
N HIS A 485 10.27 -14.33 2.87
CA HIS A 485 9.07 -14.83 3.55
C HIS A 485 7.85 -14.88 2.64
N MET A 486 7.66 -13.88 1.79
CA MET A 486 6.56 -13.86 0.81
C MET A 486 6.60 -15.11 -0.09
N LEU A 487 7.79 -15.54 -0.54
CA LEU A 487 7.96 -16.69 -1.43
C LEU A 487 7.43 -18.02 -0.87
N ALA A 488 7.17 -18.13 0.44
CA ALA A 488 6.60 -19.32 1.04
C ALA A 488 5.13 -19.52 0.63
N ASP A 489 4.35 -18.44 0.62
CA ASP A 489 2.88 -18.51 0.54
C ASP A 489 2.29 -17.73 -0.65
N VAL A 490 3.00 -16.72 -1.15
CA VAL A 490 2.48 -15.76 -2.13
C VAL A 490 3.43 -15.57 -3.30
N LYS A 491 2.90 -15.63 -4.53
CA LYS A 491 3.70 -15.40 -5.74
C LYS A 491 3.93 -13.90 -5.95
N PRO A 492 5.19 -13.44 -6.11
CA PRO A 492 5.50 -12.04 -6.42
C PRO A 492 4.85 -11.51 -7.70
N ASN A 493 4.72 -10.21 -7.87
CA ASN A 493 4.44 -9.60 -9.18
C ASN A 493 5.61 -8.69 -9.62
N SER A 494 5.48 -8.04 -10.77
CA SER A 494 6.48 -7.11 -11.31
C SER A 494 6.85 -6.01 -10.30
N VAL A 495 5.88 -5.44 -9.60
CA VAL A 495 6.09 -4.42 -8.54
C VAL A 495 6.93 -4.99 -7.38
N THR A 496 6.64 -6.20 -6.92
CA THR A 496 7.42 -6.86 -5.86
C THR A 496 8.89 -7.05 -6.31
N PHE A 497 9.10 -7.50 -7.55
CA PHE A 497 10.44 -7.73 -8.08
C PHE A 497 11.23 -6.44 -8.20
N ILE A 498 10.62 -5.36 -8.68
CA ILE A 498 11.27 -4.04 -8.76
C ILE A 498 11.75 -3.61 -7.37
N ALA A 499 10.91 -3.72 -6.35
CA ALA A 499 11.28 -3.34 -4.97
C ALA A 499 12.40 -4.24 -4.41
N ALA A 500 12.33 -5.56 -4.62
CA ALA A 500 13.37 -6.49 -4.15
C ALA A 500 14.71 -6.30 -4.88
N LEU A 501 14.68 -6.05 -6.20
CA LEU A 501 15.87 -5.72 -6.98
C LEU A 501 16.49 -4.40 -6.54
N ALA A 502 15.66 -3.38 -6.27
CA ALA A 502 16.13 -2.10 -5.73
C ALA A 502 16.81 -2.28 -4.35
N ALA A 503 16.27 -3.14 -3.49
CA ALA A 503 16.91 -3.50 -2.22
C ALA A 503 18.29 -4.15 -2.45
N CYS A 504 18.39 -5.12 -3.36
CA CYS A 504 19.68 -5.73 -3.73
C CYS A 504 20.66 -4.71 -4.33
N ALA A 505 20.19 -3.79 -5.15
CA ALA A 505 21.00 -2.74 -5.76
C ALA A 505 21.52 -1.76 -4.69
N ALA A 506 20.70 -1.43 -3.68
CA ALA A 506 21.09 -0.58 -2.57
C ALA A 506 22.15 -1.25 -1.66
N THR A 507 21.99 -2.55 -1.35
CA THR A 507 22.93 -3.30 -0.51
C THR A 507 24.13 -3.87 -1.26
N GLY A 508 24.16 -3.79 -2.59
CA GLY A 508 25.20 -4.42 -3.40
C GLY A 508 25.16 -5.96 -3.38
N SER A 509 24.02 -6.57 -3.04
CA SER A 509 23.86 -8.03 -2.89
C SER A 509 23.66 -8.72 -4.25
N LEU A 510 24.77 -8.90 -4.99
CA LEU A 510 24.75 -9.41 -6.36
C LEU A 510 24.19 -10.82 -6.47
N ARG A 511 24.51 -11.73 -5.54
CA ARG A 511 24.04 -13.12 -5.64
C ARG A 511 22.53 -13.20 -5.46
N TYR A 512 22.00 -12.56 -4.42
CA TYR A 512 20.55 -12.45 -4.21
C TYR A 512 19.87 -11.79 -5.42
N GLY A 513 20.45 -10.73 -5.97
CA GLY A 513 19.96 -10.10 -7.20
C GLY A 513 19.91 -11.06 -8.39
N LYS A 514 20.93 -11.91 -8.58
CA LYS A 514 20.94 -12.96 -9.63
C LYS A 514 19.89 -14.05 -9.38
N GLU A 515 19.67 -14.44 -8.13
CA GLU A 515 18.61 -15.39 -7.76
C GLU A 515 17.22 -14.83 -8.09
N ILE A 516 16.99 -13.55 -7.78
CA ILE A 516 15.76 -12.84 -8.13
C ILE A 516 15.61 -12.71 -9.65
N HIS A 517 16.68 -12.33 -10.36
CA HIS A 517 16.66 -12.26 -11.83
C HIS A 517 16.33 -13.62 -12.46
N ALA A 518 16.88 -14.72 -11.96
CA ALA A 518 16.50 -16.06 -12.41
C ALA A 518 15.01 -16.35 -12.16
N HIS A 519 14.44 -15.87 -11.05
CA HIS A 519 13.02 -16.01 -10.76
C HIS A 519 12.14 -15.19 -11.73
N VAL A 520 12.55 -13.96 -12.06
CA VAL A 520 11.92 -13.10 -13.08
C VAL A 520 11.89 -13.79 -14.45
N LEU A 521 13.03 -14.35 -14.88
CA LEU A 521 13.14 -15.05 -16.16
C LEU A 521 12.25 -16.28 -16.24
N ARG A 522 12.23 -17.12 -15.19
CA ARG A 522 11.37 -18.33 -15.14
C ARG A 522 9.88 -18.02 -15.21
N ARG A 523 9.49 -16.79 -14.87
CA ARG A 523 8.10 -16.34 -14.89
C ARG A 523 7.73 -15.56 -16.14
N GLY A 524 8.68 -15.30 -17.04
CA GLY A 524 8.43 -14.52 -18.25
C GLY A 524 8.18 -13.04 -17.99
N LEU A 525 8.60 -12.49 -16.85
CA LEU A 525 8.34 -11.08 -16.46
C LEU A 525 9.53 -10.16 -16.78
N ALA A 526 10.54 -10.67 -17.49
CA ALA A 526 11.80 -9.95 -17.71
C ALA A 526 11.69 -8.71 -18.60
N SER A 527 10.62 -8.63 -19.41
CA SER A 527 10.29 -7.49 -20.29
C SER A 527 9.01 -6.78 -19.85
N GLU A 528 8.47 -7.08 -18.66
CA GLU A 528 7.23 -6.48 -18.18
C GLU A 528 7.50 -5.16 -17.46
N GLY A 529 6.85 -4.08 -17.93
CA GLY A 529 6.89 -2.77 -17.27
C GLY A 529 8.31 -2.29 -17.00
N TYR A 530 8.59 -1.94 -15.74
CA TYR A 530 9.88 -1.38 -15.31
C TYR A 530 10.89 -2.41 -14.77
N VAL A 531 10.59 -3.71 -14.87
CA VAL A 531 11.51 -4.78 -14.44
C VAL A 531 12.86 -4.74 -15.15
N PRO A 532 12.95 -4.48 -16.49
CA PRO A 532 14.23 -4.33 -17.18
C PRO A 532 15.12 -3.26 -16.55
N ASN A 533 14.53 -2.10 -16.24
CA ASN A 533 15.24 -0.97 -15.63
C ASN A 533 15.72 -1.32 -14.20
N ALA A 534 14.91 -2.03 -13.42
CA ALA A 534 15.34 -2.51 -12.10
C ALA A 534 16.51 -3.51 -12.18
N LEU A 535 16.54 -4.38 -13.20
CA LEU A 535 17.66 -5.29 -13.46
C LEU A 535 18.93 -4.54 -13.91
N LEU A 536 18.78 -3.52 -14.75
CA LEU A 536 19.87 -2.63 -15.14
C LEU A 536 20.47 -1.94 -13.90
N ASP A 537 19.62 -1.31 -13.08
CA ASP A 537 20.06 -0.60 -11.85
C ASP A 537 20.76 -1.56 -10.88
N LEU A 538 20.24 -2.79 -10.71
CA LEU A 538 20.90 -3.84 -9.94
C LEU A 538 22.33 -4.09 -10.43
N TYR A 539 22.51 -4.39 -11.72
CA TYR A 539 23.82 -4.77 -12.24
C TYR A 539 24.80 -3.59 -12.21
N VAL A 540 24.34 -2.38 -12.53
CA VAL A 540 25.14 -1.16 -12.43
C VAL A 540 25.62 -0.93 -11.00
N LYS A 541 24.71 -0.94 -10.02
CA LYS A 541 25.04 -0.67 -8.60
C LYS A 541 25.80 -1.82 -7.93
N CYS A 542 25.76 -3.04 -8.48
CA CYS A 542 26.61 -4.14 -8.05
C CYS A 542 27.98 -4.17 -8.78
N GLY A 543 28.33 -3.14 -9.55
CA GLY A 543 29.61 -3.05 -10.27
C GLY A 543 29.76 -4.06 -11.41
N GLN A 544 28.66 -4.57 -11.96
CA GLN A 544 28.61 -5.57 -13.03
C GLN A 544 28.22 -4.92 -14.36
N THR A 545 29.01 -3.94 -14.80
CA THR A 545 28.74 -3.13 -16.01
C THR A 545 28.59 -3.96 -17.27
N GLY A 546 29.31 -5.07 -17.42
CA GLY A 546 29.16 -5.98 -18.57
C GLY A 546 27.79 -6.67 -18.64
N TYR A 547 27.23 -7.09 -17.50
CA TYR A 547 25.88 -7.65 -17.45
C TYR A 547 24.81 -6.58 -17.69
N ALA A 548 25.02 -5.37 -17.14
CA ALA A 548 24.16 -4.23 -17.41
C ALA A 548 24.15 -3.88 -18.91
N TRP A 549 25.32 -3.81 -19.54
CA TRP A 549 25.45 -3.54 -20.98
C TRP A 549 24.77 -4.61 -21.83
N ALA A 550 24.94 -5.89 -21.49
CA ALA A 550 24.29 -6.98 -22.19
C ALA A 550 22.75 -6.88 -22.09
N GLN A 551 22.22 -6.56 -20.91
CA GLN A 551 20.79 -6.37 -20.70
C GLN A 551 20.26 -5.15 -21.47
N PHE A 552 21.00 -4.04 -21.45
CA PHE A 552 20.66 -2.80 -22.16
C PHE A 552 20.64 -3.02 -23.68
N SER A 553 21.65 -3.73 -24.19
CA SER A 553 21.77 -4.05 -25.61
C SER A 553 20.70 -5.04 -26.09
N ALA A 554 20.33 -6.01 -25.25
CA ALA A 554 19.34 -7.04 -25.59
C ALA A 554 17.89 -6.53 -25.55
N HIS A 555 17.61 -5.46 -24.79
CA HIS A 555 16.28 -4.86 -24.77
C HIS A 555 16.04 -3.99 -26.01
N GLY A 556 14.88 -4.19 -26.66
CA GLY A 556 14.49 -3.48 -27.88
C GLY A 556 14.23 -2.00 -27.62
N GLU A 557 13.06 -1.68 -27.07
CA GLU A 557 12.70 -0.33 -26.66
C GLU A 557 13.48 0.07 -25.41
N LYS A 558 14.20 1.19 -25.50
CA LYS A 558 14.97 1.81 -24.42
C LYS A 558 14.30 3.12 -24.10
N ASP A 559 13.90 3.30 -22.85
CA ASP A 559 13.39 4.58 -22.39
C ASP A 559 14.52 5.46 -21.83
N VAL A 560 14.24 6.75 -21.66
CA VAL A 560 15.15 7.73 -21.04
C VAL A 560 15.71 7.23 -19.70
N VAL A 561 14.92 6.46 -18.93
CA VAL A 561 15.34 5.89 -17.64
C VAL A 561 16.46 4.86 -17.82
N SER A 562 16.36 3.97 -18.79
CA SER A 562 17.40 2.97 -19.09
C SER A 562 18.73 3.62 -19.47
N TRP A 563 18.70 4.71 -20.26
CA TRP A 563 19.88 5.53 -20.60
C TRP A 563 20.47 6.19 -19.36
N ASN A 564 19.62 6.81 -18.54
CA ASN A 564 20.04 7.49 -17.30
C ASN A 564 20.70 6.53 -16.30
N ILE A 565 20.22 5.29 -16.18
CA ILE A 565 20.84 4.26 -15.34
C ILE A 565 22.26 3.93 -15.82
N MET A 566 22.44 3.77 -17.13
CA MET A 566 23.75 3.48 -17.72
C MET A 566 24.72 4.67 -17.59
N LEU A 567 24.24 5.90 -17.85
CA LEU A 567 25.00 7.13 -17.63
C LEU A 567 25.47 7.26 -16.17
N ALA A 568 24.56 7.08 -15.21
CA ALA A 568 24.90 7.09 -13.80
C ALA A 568 25.91 5.99 -13.45
N GLY A 569 25.82 4.82 -14.10
CA GLY A 569 26.78 3.74 -13.98
C GLY A 569 28.19 4.11 -14.43
N PHE A 570 28.34 4.71 -15.62
CA PHE A 570 29.64 5.18 -16.10
C PHE A 570 30.24 6.24 -15.16
N VAL A 571 29.41 7.18 -14.69
CA VAL A 571 29.80 8.22 -13.72
C VAL A 571 30.21 7.64 -12.37
N ALA A 572 29.55 6.58 -11.89
CA ALA A 572 29.90 5.89 -10.64
C ALA A 572 31.26 5.19 -10.70
N HIS A 573 31.68 4.75 -11.89
CA HIS A 573 32.98 4.10 -12.12
C HIS A 573 34.09 5.09 -12.51
N GLY A 574 33.81 6.40 -12.50
CA GLY A 574 34.79 7.45 -12.83
C GLY A 574 35.01 7.67 -14.34
N HIS A 575 34.16 7.10 -15.20
CA HIS A 575 34.24 7.22 -16.66
C HIS A 575 33.38 8.37 -17.19
N GLY A 576 33.66 9.60 -16.74
CA GLY A 576 32.89 10.78 -17.12
C GLY A 576 32.96 11.13 -18.61
N ASP A 577 34.09 10.84 -19.25
CA ASP A 577 34.30 10.99 -20.70
C ASP A 577 33.43 10.03 -21.51
N ILE A 578 33.39 8.75 -21.10
CA ILE A 578 32.52 7.74 -21.71
C ILE A 578 31.05 8.15 -21.54
N ALA A 579 30.67 8.67 -20.37
CA ALA A 579 29.31 9.16 -20.11
C ALA A 579 28.90 10.29 -21.08
N LEU A 580 29.80 11.22 -21.42
CA LEU A 580 29.52 12.26 -22.42
C LEU A 580 29.33 11.66 -23.82
N SER A 581 30.21 10.74 -24.24
CA SER A 581 30.06 10.08 -25.55
C SER A 581 28.77 9.25 -25.64
N PHE A 582 28.34 8.65 -24.54
CA PHE A 582 27.12 7.86 -24.47
C PHE A 582 25.86 8.74 -24.45
N PHE A 583 25.96 9.98 -23.95
CA PHE A 583 24.92 10.97 -24.08
C PHE A 583 24.73 11.41 -25.54
N ASP A 584 25.81 11.56 -26.30
CA ASP A 584 25.70 11.85 -27.74
C ASP A 584 24.99 10.70 -28.48
N GLU A 585 25.27 9.44 -28.13
CA GLU A 585 24.56 8.26 -28.67
C GLU A 585 23.06 8.26 -28.32
N MET A 586 22.70 8.64 -27.10
CA MET A 586 21.30 8.81 -26.69
C MET A 586 20.58 9.81 -27.60
N LEU A 587 21.23 10.95 -27.90
CA LEU A 587 20.66 11.97 -28.78
C LEU A 587 20.50 11.47 -30.22
N GLU A 588 21.45 10.68 -30.73
CA GLU A 588 21.37 10.08 -32.07
C GLU A 588 20.19 9.11 -32.21
N THR A 589 19.77 8.46 -31.12
CA THR A 589 18.58 7.60 -31.12
C THR A 589 17.25 8.35 -31.07
N GLY A 590 17.27 9.68 -30.94
CA GLY A 590 16.07 10.52 -30.87
C GLY A 590 15.39 10.56 -29.51
N GLU A 591 16.03 10.02 -28.47
CA GLU A 591 15.54 10.10 -27.09
C GLU A 591 15.76 11.51 -26.52
N HIS A 592 14.76 12.02 -25.80
CA HIS A 592 14.81 13.37 -25.24
C HIS A 592 15.38 13.35 -23.81
N PRO A 593 16.52 14.03 -23.54
CA PRO A 593 17.08 14.16 -22.21
C PRO A 593 16.10 14.82 -21.24
N ASP A 594 16.11 14.36 -19.98
CA ASP A 594 15.31 14.93 -18.91
C ASP A 594 16.18 15.59 -17.82
N GLU A 595 15.55 16.10 -16.78
CA GLU A 595 16.23 16.66 -15.60
C GLU A 595 17.23 15.67 -14.97
N VAL A 596 16.92 14.37 -14.99
CA VAL A 596 17.77 13.34 -14.37
C VAL A 596 19.02 13.09 -15.23
N THR A 597 18.90 13.16 -16.56
CA THR A 597 20.02 13.05 -17.49
C THR A 597 21.07 14.12 -17.20
N PHE A 598 20.67 15.39 -17.09
CA PHE A 598 21.60 16.48 -16.83
C PHE A 598 22.22 16.42 -15.43
N VAL A 599 21.49 15.98 -14.41
CA VAL A 599 22.10 15.71 -13.09
C VAL A 599 23.20 14.65 -13.19
N ALA A 600 22.95 13.54 -13.90
CA ALA A 600 23.95 12.48 -14.07
C ALA A 600 25.21 13.00 -14.79
N LEU A 601 25.05 13.76 -15.87
CA LEU A 601 26.16 14.33 -16.63
C LEU A 601 26.96 15.36 -15.83
N LEU A 602 26.30 16.28 -15.13
CA LEU A 602 26.96 17.28 -14.28
C LEU A 602 27.71 16.62 -13.12
N CYS A 603 27.15 15.57 -12.51
CA CYS A 603 27.87 14.72 -11.55
C CYS A 603 29.12 14.07 -12.20
N GLY A 604 29.00 13.60 -13.45
CA GLY A 604 30.12 13.07 -14.23
C GLY A 604 31.22 14.10 -14.43
N CYS A 605 30.87 15.31 -14.86
CA CYS A 605 31.79 16.42 -15.02
C CYS A 605 32.46 16.79 -13.68
N SER A 606 31.69 16.85 -12.58
CA SER A 606 32.22 17.13 -11.24
C SER A 606 33.33 16.16 -10.84
N ARG A 607 33.09 14.86 -11.01
CA ARG A 607 34.05 13.80 -10.62
C ARG A 607 35.28 13.75 -11.52
N ALA A 608 35.10 14.03 -12.81
CA ALA A 608 36.19 14.08 -13.77
C ALA A 608 36.94 15.43 -13.80
N GLY A 609 36.47 16.44 -13.05
CA GLY A 609 37.05 17.79 -13.06
C GLY A 609 36.84 18.56 -14.36
N MET A 610 35.84 18.20 -15.17
CA MET A 610 35.57 18.77 -16.50
C MET A 610 34.75 20.06 -16.40
N VAL A 611 35.39 21.15 -15.94
CA VAL A 611 34.70 22.43 -15.67
C VAL A 611 34.07 23.06 -16.91
N SER A 612 34.77 23.05 -18.04
CA SER A 612 34.28 23.61 -19.32
C SER A 612 33.01 22.91 -19.80
N GLN A 613 33.04 21.58 -19.84
CA GLN A 613 31.91 20.76 -20.28
C GLN A 613 30.73 20.88 -19.30
N GLY A 614 31.00 20.99 -17.99
CA GLY A 614 29.95 21.20 -16.99
C GLY A 614 29.18 22.51 -17.21
N TRP A 615 29.87 23.61 -17.51
CA TRP A 615 29.21 24.88 -17.86
C TRP A 615 28.42 24.78 -19.16
N GLU A 616 29.00 24.16 -20.19
CA GLU A 616 28.32 23.95 -21.48
C GLU A 616 27.00 23.20 -21.29
N LEU A 617 27.03 22.07 -20.57
CA LEU A 617 25.83 21.28 -20.29
C LEU A 617 24.79 22.04 -19.47
N PHE A 618 25.23 22.80 -18.46
CA PHE A 618 24.34 23.60 -17.63
C PHE A 618 23.58 24.66 -18.44
N HIS A 619 24.24 25.29 -19.41
CA HIS A 619 23.61 26.25 -20.32
C HIS A 619 22.72 25.56 -21.35
N ARG A 620 23.21 24.50 -22.02
CA ARG A 620 22.43 23.72 -23.01
C ARG A 620 21.11 23.21 -22.45
N MET A 621 21.11 22.72 -21.21
CA MET A 621 19.89 22.28 -20.52
C MET A 621 18.78 23.34 -20.54
N THR A 622 19.14 24.60 -20.28
CA THR A 622 18.17 25.71 -20.24
C THR A 622 17.84 26.24 -21.63
N GLU A 623 18.85 26.40 -22.48
CA GLU A 623 18.74 27.09 -23.78
C GLU A 623 18.19 26.19 -24.89
N GLU A 624 18.60 24.92 -24.95
CA GLU A 624 18.22 23.99 -26.02
C GLU A 624 17.04 23.11 -25.59
N TYR A 625 17.02 22.65 -24.33
CA TYR A 625 16.02 21.68 -23.85
C TYR A 625 14.91 22.30 -23.01
N SER A 626 14.97 23.61 -22.72
CA SER A 626 13.99 24.32 -21.89
C SER A 626 13.77 23.69 -20.50
N ILE A 627 14.78 22.99 -19.99
CA ILE A 627 14.75 22.36 -18.66
C ILE A 627 15.19 23.40 -17.63
N VAL A 628 14.32 23.67 -16.65
CA VAL A 628 14.60 24.64 -15.60
C VAL A 628 15.54 24.03 -14.56
N PRO A 629 16.70 24.64 -14.26
CA PRO A 629 17.62 24.13 -13.26
C PRO A 629 16.97 24.02 -11.86
N ASN A 630 16.81 22.80 -11.37
CA ASN A 630 16.43 22.52 -9.97
C ASN A 630 17.65 22.50 -9.01
N LEU A 631 17.41 22.36 -7.70
CA LEU A 631 18.44 22.36 -6.65
C LEU A 631 19.56 21.33 -6.87
N LYS A 632 19.26 20.16 -7.45
CA LYS A 632 20.27 19.12 -7.72
C LYS A 632 21.27 19.56 -8.78
N HIS A 633 20.83 20.25 -9.84
CA HIS A 633 21.73 20.79 -10.86
C HIS A 633 22.69 21.82 -10.26
N TYR A 634 22.18 22.73 -9.42
CA TYR A 634 23.02 23.71 -8.71
C TYR A 634 24.01 23.03 -7.78
N ALA A 635 23.58 22.02 -7.01
CA ALA A 635 24.48 21.26 -6.14
C ALA A 635 25.60 20.56 -6.92
N CYS A 636 25.32 20.01 -8.11
CA CYS A 636 26.34 19.40 -8.97
C CYS A 636 27.35 20.43 -9.49
N MET A 637 26.89 21.61 -9.89
CA MET A 637 27.79 22.69 -10.32
C MET A 637 28.66 23.22 -9.18
N VAL A 638 28.10 23.35 -7.97
CA VAL A 638 28.87 23.72 -6.77
C VAL A 638 29.90 22.64 -6.43
N ASP A 639 29.53 21.35 -6.48
CA ASP A 639 30.46 20.23 -6.28
C ASP A 639 31.59 20.24 -7.33
N LEU A 640 31.28 20.51 -8.60
CA LEU A 640 32.26 20.61 -9.68
C LEU A 640 33.28 21.73 -9.42
N LEU A 641 32.80 22.94 -9.12
CA LEU A 641 33.67 24.09 -8.86
C LEU A 641 34.48 23.89 -7.58
N SER A 642 33.87 23.32 -6.54
CA SER A 642 34.49 23.14 -5.24
C SER A 642 35.57 22.05 -5.25
N ARG A 643 35.36 20.93 -5.96
CA ARG A 643 36.35 19.85 -6.12
C ARG A 643 37.60 20.31 -6.86
N VAL A 644 37.46 21.17 -7.87
CA VAL A 644 38.60 21.72 -8.63
C VAL A 644 39.33 22.83 -7.84
N GLY A 645 38.78 23.28 -6.71
CA GLY A 645 39.39 24.27 -5.82
C GLY A 645 38.98 25.71 -6.10
N ARG A 646 38.01 25.94 -6.99
CA ARG A 646 37.44 27.27 -7.31
C ARG A 646 36.37 27.65 -6.26
N LEU A 647 36.73 27.59 -4.99
CA LEU A 647 35.81 27.72 -3.85
C LEU A 647 35.10 29.08 -3.78
N THR A 648 35.80 30.16 -4.11
CA THR A 648 35.22 31.51 -4.13
C THR A 648 34.16 31.65 -5.22
N GLU A 649 34.43 31.12 -6.41
CA GLU A 649 33.45 31.11 -7.51
C GLU A 649 32.25 30.22 -7.18
N ALA A 650 32.47 29.08 -6.52
CA ALA A 650 31.38 28.24 -6.03
C ALA A 650 30.48 28.99 -5.03
N TYR A 651 31.07 29.73 -4.09
CA TYR A 651 30.32 30.56 -3.14
C TYR A 651 29.55 31.69 -3.84
N ASP A 652 30.18 32.39 -4.79
CA ASP A 652 29.53 33.44 -5.59
C ASP A 652 28.37 32.88 -6.43
N PHE A 653 28.51 31.66 -6.94
CA PHE A 653 27.46 30.97 -7.68
C PHE A 653 26.24 30.65 -6.80
N ILE A 654 26.45 30.19 -5.56
CA ILE A 654 25.37 30.00 -4.57
C ILE A 654 24.66 31.32 -4.28
N ASN A 655 25.37 32.44 -4.20
CA ASN A 655 24.74 33.74 -3.94
C ASN A 655 23.93 34.28 -5.14
N ARG A 656 24.19 33.78 -6.36
CA ARG A 656 23.53 34.24 -7.60
C ARG A 656 22.38 33.35 -8.03
N MET A 657 22.21 32.17 -7.43
CA MET A 657 21.15 31.26 -7.86
C MET A 657 19.75 31.84 -7.56
N PRO A 658 18.76 31.62 -8.45
CA PRO A 658 17.43 32.23 -8.35
C PRO A 658 16.51 31.53 -7.33
N ILE A 659 16.94 30.38 -6.78
CA ILE A 659 16.18 29.55 -5.84
C ILE A 659 16.94 29.48 -4.50
N THR A 660 16.22 29.32 -3.39
CA THR A 660 16.85 29.24 -2.07
C THR A 660 17.72 27.97 -1.96
N PRO A 661 19.02 28.07 -1.62
CA PRO A 661 19.89 26.90 -1.53
C PRO A 661 19.45 25.95 -0.40
N ASP A 662 19.53 24.65 -0.65
CA ASP A 662 19.23 23.60 0.33
C ASP A 662 20.51 23.05 1.01
N ALA A 663 20.33 22.09 1.91
CA ALA A 663 21.43 21.47 2.63
C ALA A 663 22.43 20.77 1.69
N ALA A 664 21.97 20.22 0.57
CA ALA A 664 22.82 19.53 -0.40
C ALA A 664 23.78 20.48 -1.13
N VAL A 665 23.30 21.67 -1.53
CA VAL A 665 24.14 22.71 -2.17
C VAL A 665 25.23 23.18 -1.21
N TRP A 666 24.88 23.53 0.03
CA TRP A 666 25.88 23.94 1.02
C TRP A 666 26.79 22.80 1.45
N GLY A 667 26.28 21.57 1.51
CA GLY A 667 27.03 20.34 1.76
C GLY A 667 28.09 20.06 0.69
N ALA A 668 27.78 20.31 -0.58
CA ALA A 668 28.75 20.21 -1.68
C ALA A 668 29.90 21.21 -1.53
N LEU A 669 29.60 22.46 -1.11
CA LEU A 669 30.63 23.46 -0.81
C LEU A 669 31.47 23.05 0.40
N LEU A 670 30.84 22.56 1.48
CA LEU A 670 31.52 22.09 2.69
C LEU A 670 32.49 20.94 2.37
N ASN A 671 32.08 19.98 1.55
CA ASN A 671 32.96 18.89 1.12
C ASN A 671 34.15 19.40 0.29
N GLY A 672 33.95 20.34 -0.63
CA GLY A 672 35.06 20.96 -1.36
C GLY A 672 36.01 21.74 -0.44
N CYS A 673 35.48 22.44 0.57
CA CYS A 673 36.30 23.11 1.58
C CYS A 673 37.15 22.12 2.38
N ARG A 674 36.63 20.91 2.68
CA ARG A 674 37.39 19.83 3.30
C ARG A 674 38.54 19.37 2.41
N ILE A 675 38.25 19.05 1.15
CA ILE A 675 39.25 18.59 0.16
C ILE A 675 40.43 19.58 0.06
N HIS A 676 40.13 20.88 0.02
CA HIS A 676 41.14 21.94 -0.11
C HIS A 676 41.59 22.55 1.23
N ARG A 677 41.17 21.98 2.37
CA ARG A 677 41.49 22.42 3.74
C ARG A 677 41.19 23.90 4.03
N HIS A 678 40.15 24.44 3.40
CA HIS A 678 39.75 25.84 3.54
C HIS A 678 38.76 26.03 4.70
N THR A 679 39.27 26.14 5.94
CA THR A 679 38.41 26.07 7.14
C THR A 679 37.38 27.19 7.28
N GLU A 680 37.71 28.43 6.93
CA GLU A 680 36.80 29.57 7.17
C GLU A 680 35.50 29.47 6.35
N LEU A 681 35.64 29.23 5.05
CA LEU A 681 34.49 29.01 4.15
C LEU A 681 33.73 27.72 4.50
N GLY A 682 34.44 26.68 4.96
CA GLY A 682 33.82 25.45 5.44
C GLY A 682 32.97 25.67 6.69
N GLU A 683 33.42 26.45 7.67
CA GLU A 683 32.62 26.81 8.85
C GLU A 683 31.36 27.59 8.48
N LEU A 684 31.47 28.50 7.51
CA LEU A 684 30.32 29.25 6.99
C LEU A 684 29.31 28.33 6.30
N ALA A 685 29.78 27.44 5.42
CA ALA A 685 28.91 26.48 4.74
C ALA A 685 28.24 25.54 5.76
N ALA A 686 28.98 25.03 6.74
CA ALA A 686 28.45 24.16 7.79
C ALA A 686 27.38 24.86 8.63
N LYS A 687 27.52 26.16 8.91
CA LYS A 687 26.49 26.93 9.62
C LYS A 687 25.15 26.89 8.88
N PHE A 688 25.15 27.17 7.57
CA PHE A 688 23.92 27.13 6.77
C PHE A 688 23.32 25.72 6.70
N VAL A 689 24.15 24.69 6.50
CA VAL A 689 23.69 23.30 6.47
C VAL A 689 23.03 22.90 7.79
N LEU A 690 23.66 23.22 8.92
CA LEU A 690 23.16 22.85 10.25
C LEU A 690 21.94 23.66 10.71
N GLU A 691 21.70 24.83 10.12
CA GLU A 691 20.45 25.59 10.28
C GLU A 691 19.29 24.94 9.52
N LEU A 692 19.56 24.40 8.32
CA LEU A 692 18.57 23.71 7.48
C LEU A 692 18.25 22.30 7.99
N GLU A 693 19.29 21.53 8.32
CA GLU A 693 19.18 20.11 8.75
C GLU A 693 19.97 19.87 10.05
N PRO A 694 19.46 20.34 11.20
CA PRO A 694 20.20 20.31 12.48
C PRO A 694 20.47 18.90 13.01
N ASN A 695 19.72 17.90 12.53
CA ASN A 695 19.74 16.51 12.99
C ASN A 695 20.34 15.54 11.97
N ASP A 696 20.91 16.01 10.86
CA ASP A 696 21.61 15.14 9.93
C ASP A 696 23.01 14.83 10.46
N ALA A 697 23.29 13.54 10.76
CA ALA A 697 24.57 13.11 11.31
C ALA A 697 25.72 13.27 10.31
N GLY A 698 25.45 13.13 9.01
CA GLY A 698 26.45 13.19 7.94
C GLY A 698 27.15 14.55 7.85
N TYR A 699 26.40 15.64 7.99
CA TYR A 699 27.01 16.98 7.95
C TYR A 699 27.83 17.32 9.20
N HIS A 700 27.45 16.81 10.37
CA HIS A 700 28.29 16.92 11.57
C HIS A 700 29.60 16.14 11.41
N VAL A 701 29.54 14.95 10.81
CA VAL A 701 30.75 14.17 10.49
C VAL A 701 31.62 14.93 9.48
N LEU A 702 31.04 15.47 8.41
CA LEU A 702 31.80 16.22 7.41
C LEU A 702 32.48 17.48 7.98
N LEU A 703 31.83 18.18 8.92
CA LEU A 703 32.43 19.28 9.66
C LEU A 703 33.54 18.80 10.61
N SER A 704 33.33 17.67 11.31
CA SER A 704 34.36 17.05 12.14
C SER A 704 35.59 16.65 11.31
N ASP A 705 35.39 16.11 10.11
CA ASP A 705 36.46 15.71 9.20
C ASP A 705 37.23 16.93 8.67
N LEU A 706 36.54 18.02 8.32
CA LEU A 706 37.18 19.29 7.99
C LEU A 706 38.10 19.78 9.11
N TYR A 707 37.65 19.71 10.36
CA TYR A 707 38.47 20.09 11.51
C TYR A 707 39.65 19.16 11.75
N ALA A 708 39.45 17.85 11.56
CA ALA A 708 40.51 16.86 11.68
C ALA A 708 41.60 17.08 10.60
N ASP A 709 41.20 17.28 9.35
CA ASP A 709 42.11 17.55 8.21
C ASP A 709 42.89 18.87 8.38
N ALA A 710 42.33 19.82 9.14
CA ALA A 710 42.97 21.08 9.50
C ALA A 710 43.76 21.03 10.83
N GLY A 711 43.79 19.90 11.53
CA GLY A 711 44.50 19.72 12.81
C GLY A 711 43.84 20.39 14.02
N LYS A 712 42.57 20.80 13.92
CA LYS A 712 41.82 21.51 14.98
C LYS A 712 41.10 20.54 15.92
N TRP A 713 41.85 19.77 16.72
CA TRP A 713 41.31 18.69 17.57
C TRP A 713 40.32 19.13 18.66
N ALA A 714 40.47 20.35 19.20
CA ALA A 714 39.52 20.90 20.16
C ALA A 714 38.12 21.09 19.54
N GLU A 715 38.08 21.49 18.27
CA GLU A 715 36.83 21.68 17.53
C GLU A 715 36.19 20.34 17.15
N VAL A 716 36.99 19.34 16.79
CA VAL A 716 36.53 17.95 16.60
C VAL A 716 35.84 17.43 17.87
N ALA A 717 36.47 17.62 19.03
CA ALA A 717 35.89 17.21 20.31
C ALA A 717 34.56 17.93 20.61
N ARG A 718 34.45 19.21 20.25
CA ARG A 718 33.23 20.01 20.40
C ARG A 718 32.10 19.50 19.51
N VAL A 719 32.35 19.27 18.22
CA VAL A 719 31.34 18.75 17.28
C VAL A 719 30.85 17.37 17.73
N ARG A 720 31.76 16.46 18.09
CA ARG A 720 31.41 15.13 18.60
C ARG A 720 30.59 15.18 19.89
N LYS A 721 30.85 16.17 20.77
CA LYS A 721 30.03 16.38 21.97
C LYS A 721 28.61 16.81 21.60
N THR A 722 28.45 17.75 20.68
CA THR A 722 27.13 18.20 20.19
C THR A 722 26.34 17.06 19.54
N MET A 723 27.00 16.19 18.78
CA MET A 723 26.35 15.00 18.19
C MET A 723 25.79 14.08 19.28
N ARG A 724 26.56 13.80 20.34
CA ARG A 724 26.11 12.98 21.48
C ARG A 724 24.94 13.60 22.24
N GLU A 725 25.00 14.92 22.48
CA GLU A 725 23.94 15.65 23.20
C GLU A 725 22.62 15.64 22.43
N LYS A 726 22.67 15.65 21.10
CA LYS A 726 21.49 15.56 20.22
C LYS A 726 20.96 14.14 20.03
N GLY A 727 21.62 13.12 20.59
CA GLY A 727 21.25 11.72 20.35
C GLY A 727 21.39 11.32 18.88
N LEU A 728 22.25 12.01 18.12
CA LEU A 728 22.60 11.61 16.77
C LEU A 728 23.51 10.39 16.93
N GLU A 729 22.88 9.21 16.95
CA GLU A 729 23.60 7.95 16.97
C GLU A 729 24.58 7.96 15.81
N GLN A 730 25.84 7.71 16.13
CA GLN A 730 26.91 7.61 15.17
C GLN A 730 26.52 6.46 14.25
N ASP A 731 26.14 6.74 13.00
CA ASP A 731 26.15 5.70 11.97
C ASP A 731 27.56 5.14 11.99
N TYR A 732 27.74 3.98 12.63
CA TYR A 732 29.02 3.32 12.66
C TYR A 732 29.36 3.00 11.21
N GLY A 733 30.57 3.35 10.77
CA GLY A 733 31.03 3.00 9.45
C GLY A 733 30.91 1.50 9.29
N CYS A 734 29.95 1.05 8.49
CA CYS A 734 29.63 -0.35 8.30
C CYS A 734 30.07 -0.73 6.91
N SER A 735 30.93 -1.75 6.84
CA SER A 735 31.37 -2.33 5.58
C SER A 735 30.98 -3.79 5.57
N TRP A 736 30.43 -4.26 4.46
CA TRP A 736 30.03 -5.63 4.32
C TRP A 736 30.53 -6.25 3.02
N VAL A 737 30.67 -7.56 3.06
CA VAL A 737 31.16 -8.40 1.97
C VAL A 737 30.27 -9.62 1.85
N GLU A 738 29.90 -9.96 0.61
CA GLU A 738 29.13 -11.15 0.30
C GLU A 738 30.08 -12.31 -0.02
N VAL A 739 30.08 -13.35 0.83
CA VAL A 739 30.91 -14.55 0.62
C VAL A 739 30.04 -15.79 0.70
N LYS A 740 30.09 -16.63 -0.33
CA LYS A 740 29.32 -17.88 -0.45
C LYS A 740 27.79 -17.73 -0.33
N GLY A 741 27.26 -16.51 -0.44
CA GLY A 741 25.82 -16.18 -0.34
C GLY A 741 25.38 -15.65 1.02
N ASP A 742 26.31 -15.54 1.97
CA ASP A 742 26.08 -14.89 3.25
C ASP A 742 26.73 -13.51 3.24
N ILE A 743 26.04 -12.53 3.84
CA ILE A 743 26.50 -11.15 3.94
C ILE A 743 27.13 -10.98 5.32
N HIS A 744 28.42 -10.66 5.33
CA HIS A 744 29.18 -10.44 6.55
C HIS A 744 29.42 -8.94 6.70
N ALA A 745 28.75 -8.35 7.69
CA ALA A 745 28.91 -6.94 8.04
C ALA A 745 29.94 -6.78 9.16
N PHE A 746 30.73 -5.72 9.05
CA PHE A 746 31.75 -5.33 10.01
C PHE A 746 31.50 -3.89 10.44
N LEU A 747 31.51 -3.65 11.74
CA LEU A 747 31.44 -2.31 12.32
C LEU A 747 32.84 -1.81 12.68
N THR A 748 32.96 -0.50 12.88
CA THR A 748 34.16 0.09 13.48
C THR A 748 34.34 -0.51 14.88
N ASP A 749 35.56 -0.99 15.19
CA ASP A 749 35.92 -1.66 16.44
C ASP A 749 35.17 -2.97 16.75
N ASP A 750 34.64 -3.63 15.71
CA ASP A 750 33.95 -4.91 15.86
C ASP A 750 34.92 -6.03 16.27
N GLU A 751 34.68 -6.64 17.43
CA GLU A 751 35.34 -7.88 17.87
C GLU A 751 34.42 -9.11 17.83
N SER A 752 33.15 -8.93 17.44
CA SER A 752 32.08 -9.92 17.61
C SER A 752 32.09 -11.03 16.54
N HIS A 753 32.77 -10.81 15.41
CA HIS A 753 32.76 -11.76 14.31
C HIS A 753 33.49 -13.08 14.67
N PRO A 754 32.93 -14.27 14.35
CA PRO A 754 33.53 -15.56 14.72
C PRO A 754 34.98 -15.78 14.26
N GLN A 755 35.36 -15.19 13.12
CA GLN A 755 36.71 -15.26 12.53
C GLN A 755 37.60 -14.04 12.83
N MET A 756 37.27 -13.24 13.86
CA MET A 756 37.99 -11.98 14.10
C MET A 756 39.48 -12.18 14.38
N LYS A 757 39.85 -13.28 15.06
CA LYS A 757 41.26 -13.59 15.34
C LYS A 757 42.07 -13.79 14.06
N GLU A 758 41.50 -14.51 13.10
CA GLU A 758 42.11 -14.76 11.80
C GLU A 758 42.19 -13.49 10.96
N ILE A 759 41.12 -12.68 10.96
CA ILE A 759 41.05 -11.39 10.27
C ILE A 759 42.17 -10.46 10.77
N SER A 760 42.29 -10.31 12.09
CA SER A 760 43.31 -9.47 12.71
C SER A 760 44.73 -9.96 12.43
N ALA A 761 44.95 -11.29 12.44
CA ALA A 761 46.25 -11.87 12.10
C ALA A 761 46.66 -11.60 10.64
N VAL A 762 45.73 -11.71 9.69
CA VAL A 762 45.97 -11.40 8.27
C VAL A 762 46.27 -9.93 8.07
N LEU A 763 45.51 -9.03 8.69
CA LEU A 763 45.78 -7.60 8.64
C LEU A 763 47.16 -7.26 9.21
N HIS A 764 47.52 -7.83 10.36
CA HIS A 764 48.82 -7.62 10.98
C HIS A 764 49.98 -8.04 10.05
N SER A 765 49.89 -9.25 9.49
CA SER A 765 50.86 -9.75 8.51
C SER A 765 50.96 -8.85 7.27
N ILE A 766 49.84 -8.31 6.80
CA ILE A 766 49.83 -7.37 5.66
C ILE A 766 50.51 -6.05 6.05
N TYR A 767 50.26 -5.50 7.24
CA TYR A 767 50.90 -4.28 7.70
C TYR A 767 52.42 -4.44 7.87
N GLU A 768 52.89 -5.58 8.37
CA GLU A 768 54.32 -5.87 8.41
C GLU A 768 54.95 -5.86 7.01
N ARG A 769 54.27 -6.45 6.02
CA ARG A 769 54.71 -6.42 4.61
C ARG A 769 54.68 -5.01 4.02
N MET A 770 53.73 -4.15 4.44
CA MET A 770 53.72 -2.73 4.05
C MET A 770 54.96 -2.01 4.57
N LYS A 771 55.27 -2.16 5.87
CA LYS A 771 56.46 -1.56 6.49
C LYS A 771 57.76 -2.02 5.81
N ALA A 772 57.86 -3.32 5.50
CA ALA A 772 59.02 -3.86 4.77
C ALA A 772 59.19 -3.29 3.34
N SER A 773 58.11 -2.77 2.74
CA SER A 773 58.13 -2.13 1.41
C SER A 773 58.42 -0.62 1.44
N GLY A 774 58.75 -0.06 2.61
CA GLY A 774 59.06 1.37 2.79
C GLY A 774 57.84 2.27 2.94
N PHE A 775 56.65 1.70 3.13
CA PHE A 775 55.42 2.44 3.43
C PHE A 775 55.13 2.31 4.93
N ASP A 776 55.32 3.39 5.70
CA ASP A 776 54.91 3.42 7.10
C ASP A 776 53.44 3.87 7.15
N PRO A 777 52.50 3.07 7.72
CA PRO A 777 51.09 3.46 7.82
C PRO A 777 50.81 4.69 8.70
N VAL A 778 51.85 5.44 9.12
CA VAL A 778 51.79 6.56 10.06
C VAL A 778 52.54 7.76 9.47
N GLU A 779 51.88 8.56 8.63
CA GLU A 779 52.31 9.93 8.35
C GLU A 779 51.31 10.92 8.95
N SER A 780 51.49 11.21 10.25
CA SER A 780 51.30 12.53 10.88
C SER A 780 51.34 12.43 12.41
N TYR A 781 52.54 12.29 13.02
CA TYR A 781 52.69 12.55 14.46
C TYR A 781 54.02 13.25 14.73
N SER A 782 53.94 14.53 15.10
CA SER A 782 54.97 15.20 15.89
C SER A 782 54.91 14.67 17.33
N LEU A 783 56.08 14.36 17.89
CA LEU A 783 56.34 13.60 19.11
C LEU A 783 56.03 14.32 20.44
N GLU A 784 55.01 15.17 20.51
CA GLU A 784 54.67 15.90 21.73
C GLU A 784 53.16 15.93 21.93
N ASP A 785 52.59 14.78 22.35
CA ASP A 785 51.57 14.72 23.40
C ASP A 785 51.24 13.25 23.72
N LYS A 786 51.55 12.87 24.96
CA LYS A 786 51.24 11.55 25.53
C LYS A 786 49.81 11.58 26.06
N GLU A 787 48.93 10.76 25.47
CA GLU A 787 47.85 9.97 26.10
C GLU A 787 46.75 9.56 25.09
N VAL A 788 47.15 8.99 23.95
CA VAL A 788 46.28 8.07 23.19
C VAL A 788 47.14 6.85 22.89
N SER A 789 46.66 5.67 23.25
CA SER A 789 47.45 4.45 23.19
C SER A 789 47.81 4.14 21.74
N LYS A 790 49.03 3.62 21.51
CA LYS A 790 49.49 3.15 20.19
C LYS A 790 48.58 2.06 19.59
N ASP A 791 47.67 1.50 20.38
CA ASP A 791 46.75 0.44 19.98
C ASP A 791 45.42 1.00 19.44
N ASP A 792 45.05 2.25 19.73
CA ASP A 792 43.78 2.88 19.30
C ASP A 792 43.77 3.35 17.83
N VAL A 793 44.93 3.35 17.16
CA VAL A 793 45.10 3.88 15.78
C VAL A 793 45.23 2.77 14.72
N LEU A 794 45.46 1.53 15.16
CA LEU A 794 45.87 0.41 14.29
C LEU A 794 44.77 -0.62 13.98
N CYS A 795 43.63 -0.59 14.68
CA CYS A 795 42.48 -1.43 14.42
C CYS A 795 41.22 -0.56 14.32
N GLY A 796 40.30 -0.90 13.42
CA GLY A 796 38.93 -0.40 13.53
C GLY A 796 38.26 0.16 12.28
N HIS A 797 38.92 0.32 11.13
CA HIS A 797 38.16 0.73 9.93
C HIS A 797 37.51 -0.50 9.29
N SER A 798 36.16 -0.53 9.25
CA SER A 798 35.37 -1.68 8.82
C SER A 798 35.70 -2.18 7.41
N GLU A 799 36.16 -1.30 6.51
CA GLU A 799 36.59 -1.70 5.15
C GLU A 799 37.76 -2.68 5.20
N ARG A 800 38.69 -2.46 6.11
CA ARG A 800 39.91 -3.26 6.24
C ARG A 800 39.56 -4.65 6.76
N LEU A 801 38.65 -4.71 7.74
CA LEU A 801 38.11 -5.96 8.27
C LEU A 801 37.37 -6.74 7.17
N ALA A 802 36.50 -6.08 6.41
CA ALA A 802 35.76 -6.68 5.32
C ALA A 802 36.68 -7.22 4.21
N VAL A 803 37.71 -6.46 3.81
CA VAL A 803 38.69 -6.92 2.81
C VAL A 803 39.52 -8.09 3.34
N ALA A 804 39.97 -8.05 4.58
CA ALA A 804 40.73 -9.15 5.18
C ALA A 804 39.89 -10.43 5.30
N PHE A 805 38.62 -10.32 5.70
CA PHE A 805 37.69 -11.44 5.66
C PHE A 805 37.50 -11.98 4.23
N GLY A 806 37.36 -11.09 3.25
CA GLY A 806 37.29 -11.45 1.83
C GLY A 806 38.54 -12.19 1.36
N LEU A 807 39.74 -11.78 1.79
CA LEU A 807 41.00 -12.45 1.47
C LEU A 807 41.07 -13.87 2.02
N ILE A 808 40.57 -14.09 3.25
CA ILE A 808 40.56 -15.40 3.91
C ILE A 808 39.58 -16.36 3.23
N ASN A 809 38.37 -15.87 2.92
CA ASN A 809 37.25 -16.73 2.57
C ASN A 809 36.97 -16.87 1.06
N THR A 810 37.80 -16.25 0.21
CA THR A 810 37.70 -16.36 -1.26
C THR A 810 38.94 -17.00 -1.88
N THR A 811 38.75 -17.77 -2.96
CA THR A 811 39.85 -18.45 -3.67
C THR A 811 40.84 -17.45 -4.25
N PRO A 812 42.16 -17.67 -4.13
CA PRO A 812 43.18 -16.78 -4.70
C PRO A 812 42.91 -16.42 -6.17
N GLY A 813 43.02 -15.13 -6.50
CA GLY A 813 42.72 -14.60 -7.83
C GLY A 813 41.28 -14.08 -8.03
N THR A 814 40.34 -14.42 -7.14
CA THR A 814 38.98 -13.84 -7.19
C THR A 814 39.03 -12.37 -6.77
N SER A 815 38.29 -11.49 -7.45
CA SER A 815 38.15 -10.08 -7.04
C SER A 815 37.36 -9.98 -5.72
N ILE A 816 37.74 -9.04 -4.86
CA ILE A 816 37.06 -8.80 -3.57
C ILE A 816 36.17 -7.58 -3.72
N PHE A 817 34.88 -7.73 -3.43
CA PHE A 817 33.90 -6.65 -3.51
C PHE A 817 33.38 -6.29 -2.12
N VAL A 818 33.62 -5.06 -1.68
CA VAL A 818 33.16 -4.54 -0.39
C VAL A 818 32.21 -3.37 -0.63
N THR A 819 31.11 -3.32 0.09
CA THR A 819 30.21 -2.16 0.10
C THR A 819 30.27 -1.49 1.46
N LYS A 820 30.27 -0.15 1.48
CA LYS A 820 30.31 0.67 2.68
C LYS A 820 29.21 1.73 2.67
N ASN A 821 28.63 2.01 3.84
CA ASN A 821 27.57 3.01 4.04
C ASN A 821 28.06 4.47 4.20
N GLN A 822 29.36 4.71 4.12
CA GLN A 822 30.03 6.00 4.31
C GLN A 822 31.17 6.18 3.30
N TYR A 823 31.68 7.41 3.17
CA TYR A 823 32.85 7.71 2.35
C TYR A 823 34.08 6.90 2.77
N THR A 824 34.88 6.49 1.79
CA THR A 824 36.18 5.88 2.05
C THR A 824 37.15 6.95 2.52
N CYS A 825 37.68 6.84 3.74
CA CYS A 825 38.62 7.85 4.24
C CYS A 825 40.00 7.73 3.56
N HIS A 826 40.76 8.83 3.53
CA HIS A 826 42.07 8.89 2.86
C HIS A 826 43.05 7.80 3.34
N SER A 827 43.05 7.52 4.65
CA SER A 827 43.85 6.45 5.26
C SER A 827 43.44 5.05 4.75
N CYS A 828 42.14 4.73 4.71
CA CYS A 828 41.65 3.47 4.16
C CYS A 828 41.98 3.34 2.69
N HIS A 829 41.76 4.39 1.91
CA HIS A 829 42.04 4.39 0.48
C HIS A 829 43.52 4.11 0.18
N GLY A 830 44.44 4.77 0.90
CA GLY A 830 45.89 4.53 0.77
C GLY A 830 46.30 3.11 1.18
N ILE A 831 45.75 2.59 2.26
CA ILE A 831 46.02 1.23 2.73
C ILE A 831 45.47 0.20 1.74
N LEU A 832 44.21 0.30 1.31
CA LEU A 832 43.58 -0.63 0.36
C LEU A 832 44.33 -0.70 -0.97
N ARG A 833 44.81 0.45 -1.46
CA ARG A 833 45.71 0.53 -2.61
C ARG A 833 46.95 -0.33 -2.40
N MET A 834 47.61 -0.20 -1.25
CA MET A 834 48.79 -1.01 -0.92
C MET A 834 48.44 -2.50 -0.71
N ILE A 835 47.30 -2.82 -0.09
CA ILE A 835 46.81 -4.19 0.06
C ILE A 835 46.70 -4.85 -1.31
N SER A 836 46.04 -4.21 -2.28
CA SER A 836 45.90 -4.72 -3.65
C SER A 836 47.26 -5.06 -4.29
N LYS A 837 48.27 -4.19 -4.11
CA LYS A 837 49.64 -4.44 -4.59
C LYS A 837 50.31 -5.63 -3.91
N ILE A 838 50.15 -5.76 -2.60
CA ILE A 838 50.78 -6.81 -1.78
C ILE A 838 50.17 -8.19 -2.04
N VAL A 839 48.84 -8.26 -2.18
CA VAL A 839 48.13 -9.52 -2.41
C VAL A 839 47.97 -9.86 -3.89
N ARG A 840 48.27 -8.91 -4.80
CA ARG A 840 48.06 -9.03 -6.26
C ARG A 840 46.65 -9.48 -6.61
N ARG A 841 45.66 -8.86 -5.95
CA ARG A 841 44.24 -9.08 -6.21
C ARG A 841 43.56 -7.74 -6.42
N GLU A 842 42.58 -7.76 -7.31
CA GLU A 842 41.67 -6.65 -7.50
C GLU A 842 40.74 -6.55 -6.29
N ILE A 843 40.60 -5.33 -5.77
CA ILE A 843 39.70 -5.01 -4.67
C ILE A 843 38.83 -3.87 -5.16
N THR A 844 37.52 -4.09 -5.17
CA THR A 844 36.54 -3.06 -5.47
C THR A 844 35.83 -2.68 -4.17
N VAL A 845 35.86 -1.39 -3.83
CA VAL A 845 35.11 -0.85 -2.71
C VAL A 845 34.09 0.14 -3.24
N ARG A 846 32.81 -0.14 -3.00
CA ARG A 846 31.71 0.80 -3.27
C ARG A 846 31.43 1.60 -2.01
N ASP A 847 31.59 2.92 -2.08
CA ASP A 847 31.13 3.81 -1.02
C ASP A 847 29.79 4.48 -1.39
N THR A 848 29.40 5.52 -0.65
CA THR A 848 28.12 6.23 -0.86
C THR A 848 28.05 6.99 -2.19
N LYS A 849 29.19 7.29 -2.83
CA LYS A 849 29.23 8.09 -4.08
C LYS A 849 29.79 7.33 -5.28
N GLU A 850 30.81 6.50 -5.10
CA GLU A 850 31.59 5.96 -6.22
C GLU A 850 32.20 4.57 -5.94
N PHE A 851 32.73 3.98 -7.01
CA PHE A 851 33.49 2.73 -6.96
C PHE A 851 35.00 3.02 -7.00
N HIS A 852 35.70 2.50 -6.00
CA HIS A 852 37.14 2.49 -5.93
C HIS A 852 37.66 1.14 -6.40
N HIS A 853 38.25 1.10 -7.59
CA HIS A 853 38.86 -0.10 -8.15
C HIS A 853 40.36 -0.09 -7.87
N PHE A 854 40.79 -0.86 -6.88
CA PHE A 854 42.19 -1.01 -6.52
C PHE A 854 42.81 -2.18 -7.29
N ARG A 855 43.83 -1.86 -8.10
CA ARG A 855 44.58 -2.84 -8.89
C ARG A 855 46.07 -2.50 -8.89
N ASP A 856 46.90 -3.46 -8.48
CA ASP A 856 48.37 -3.38 -8.52
C ASP A 856 48.96 -2.13 -7.85
N GLY A 857 48.30 -1.58 -6.83
CA GLY A 857 48.75 -0.36 -6.15
C GLY A 857 48.27 0.95 -6.79
N SER A 858 47.33 0.89 -7.71
CA SER A 858 46.62 2.04 -8.28
C SER A 858 45.13 2.00 -7.92
N CYS A 859 44.45 3.15 -8.01
CA CYS A 859 43.00 3.24 -7.86
C CYS A 859 42.41 4.00 -9.05
N SER A 860 41.20 3.65 -9.48
CA SER A 860 40.45 4.33 -10.54
C SER A 860 40.28 5.84 -10.32
N CYS A 861 40.21 6.31 -9.06
CA CYS A 861 39.96 7.72 -8.74
C CYS A 861 41.21 8.64 -8.76
N GLY A 862 42.38 8.16 -9.21
CA GLY A 862 43.57 9.01 -9.41
C GLY A 862 44.27 9.54 -8.15
N GLY A 863 43.75 9.30 -6.94
CA GLY A 863 44.37 9.70 -5.67
C GLY A 863 43.83 10.99 -5.03
N SER A 864 42.78 11.59 -5.60
CA SER A 864 42.09 12.78 -5.10
C SER A 864 40.86 12.48 -4.21
N GLY A 865 40.83 11.29 -3.58
CA GLY A 865 39.76 10.85 -2.67
C GLY A 865 39.81 11.52 -1.30
#